data_AF-A0A7L5DGK6-F1
#
_entry.id   AF-A0A7L5DGK6-F1
#
_cell.length_a   1.000
_cell.length_b   1.000
_cell.length_c   1.000
_cell.angle_alpha   90.00
_cell.angle_beta   90.00
_cell.angle_gamma   90.00
#
_symmetry.space_group_name_H-M   'P 1'
#
loop_
_entity.id
_entity.type
_entity.pdbx_description
1 polymer ?
#
loop_
_entity_poly.entity_id
_entity_poly.type
_entity_poly.pdbx_seq_one_letter_code
_entity_poly.pdbx_strand_id
1 'polypeptide(L)'
;MNRLVTCLLLVWFRCLLCAGQSGVTCHTDVSTLSPAVRQLMQGLNRDTVRSRARLAASTKLECRVAVDIDNSLFKQFNGNSDQIRQYVYATMNEVSAVFEREINVRLTVTHIKIWDAVDPYSAVNESLGHLNALFNWWKANQQQVPHDIVIGYTAKYGGGRAYLGSTYGGVGGAYCGVVGGRINDLDTPITAHEIGHMFGSPHTHDCSWPGGPIDRCAQLEGGCPATEDRNDMSYQVGTLMSYCQKAMTFHPLCRDLMRTVAEASRFTSMSTLPDAPAVSTTILTTTQPNPYLNWSATLRTSAYRLQVAADSAFAQVVTDTLVASPQYRSYQLSSDTPWYWRVAAVGPEAGAGPWSAVGRFRCPASGSLAAPTLRSPAFGERSVAVDGMSWYPVAGSTSYQLQFSSYSDMTYSRDITLTSTSASNVIGIPGQVLAQANVPIYWRVRAIRNGETGPWSGIGWFRQTPRVGYVRPDRQTGYTRSMPLSWVVSQEPGVRSTVELASSMSFDRLLFRLTTVQNAVGDYQTNTSLAVFDSLQDDKTYYYRIQETTAEAAGPPLYGSFTTGNQRPMWQYLNAGNSPLPASGGIRAKPQPDGSLWVATDRGLFYRKPDRKTWVSYTPASTGNKLTGLAKDVVVDRQGVVWVATERNLFRLEGGNWQKIPYPFPQSVYVGDMLIDSQGTIYVLIGGDGIIQYKKGQWTRYGTSTAFFHGAIDRNDVLWANSYNSIGRFDGTNLTFIDRATGGLPLGNVNQISVDSSGTVLAVSSGSNLAVRSAGGNWTQTNVSNIDRNASYISSLAFDQQNRLTVLTSTNLCRQIGQTWVGVEGAFLTSASGGNMALTTDRQNRYWISDGSSGVQGISVYDERNIRLSQPVRARYCTGDSLTLRVLPTFTMPASATYIAQLKMADGSYRTLPIRRSGDSIRVRFPDDLPTFDFYALRLLLPEQDITGDRTTSFRMGQLPAGQISGNPVRSLCVGDAAPLSATATAGAYQWFRDGVAIPGSTSLTHAPAQSGVYSLSVTSDGCSTVTPTVSLTMNESPVATAVPQSATQVYAPATVALVGSGGSSYQWLNGGVVVEGATEAVYKAPVSGTYAVQVTSPAGCTAVSAPVAVNVLIPLATDELPDCNLTVGPNPTSTAVVVQYTTTSRADVGLTLTDAAGRIVRAQTWPGVSAGSHRHTLDMPASAGIYILTLTVGAQRASRQLIRQ
;
A
#
# COMPACT_ATOMS: atom_id res chain seq x y z
N MET A 1 3.64 63.60 55.86
CA MET A 1 2.66 63.09 56.85
C MET A 1 1.49 62.55 56.06
N ASN A 2 1.53 61.30 55.63
CA ASN A 2 1.18 60.07 56.35
C ASN A 2 -0.32 59.94 56.68
N ARG A 3 -0.90 58.93 56.01
CA ARG A 3 -2.13 58.17 56.31
C ARG A 3 -3.47 58.83 55.96
N LEU A 4 -4.31 58.00 55.32
CA LEU A 4 -5.76 58.12 55.12
C LEU A 4 -6.25 59.06 54.02
N VAL A 5 -6.12 58.64 52.76
CA VAL A 5 -7.25 58.70 51.80
C VAL A 5 -7.25 57.40 51.00
N THR A 6 -7.95 56.42 51.56
CA THR A 6 -8.40 55.19 50.93
C THR A 6 -9.67 55.52 50.13
N CYS A 7 -9.79 54.97 48.92
CA CYS A 7 -10.95 55.04 47.98
C CYS A 7 -11.06 56.27 47.07
N LEU A 8 -10.66 56.10 45.78
CA LEU A 8 -11.42 56.47 44.55
C LEU A 8 -10.46 56.76 43.37
N LEU A 9 -10.07 55.72 42.61
CA LEU A 9 -9.81 55.71 41.14
C LEU A 9 -9.23 54.35 40.69
N LEU A 10 -9.91 53.27 41.08
CA LEU A 10 -9.77 51.93 40.49
C LEU A 10 -10.95 51.74 39.53
N VAL A 11 -10.89 52.36 38.35
CA VAL A 11 -11.89 52.25 37.28
C VAL A 11 -11.16 52.33 35.93
N TRP A 12 -11.05 51.17 35.27
CA TRP A 12 -11.28 50.93 33.84
C TRP A 12 -10.13 50.82 32.80
N PHE A 13 -10.00 49.58 32.30
CA PHE A 13 -10.12 49.17 30.88
C PHE A 13 -8.94 49.29 29.89
N ARG A 14 -8.55 48.09 29.40
CA ARG A 14 -8.18 47.65 28.03
C ARG A 14 -6.73 47.20 27.83
N CYS A 15 -6.54 45.88 27.77
CA CYS A 15 -6.07 45.24 26.54
C CYS A 15 -6.75 43.87 26.38
N LEU A 16 -7.55 43.77 25.33
CA LEU A 16 -8.33 42.63 24.87
C LEU A 16 -7.55 41.96 23.72
N LEU A 17 -7.69 40.63 23.64
CA LEU A 17 -7.70 39.79 22.43
C LEU A 17 -6.37 39.29 21.85
N CYS A 18 -6.16 37.98 22.10
CA CYS A 18 -5.63 36.87 21.28
C CYS A 18 -4.55 36.12 22.08
N ALA A 19 -4.73 34.87 22.51
CA ALA A 19 -5.24 33.72 21.80
C ALA A 19 -6.21 32.87 22.65
N GLY A 20 -7.35 32.54 22.05
CA GLY A 20 -8.35 31.65 22.63
C GLY A 20 -7.99 30.19 22.37
N GLN A 21 -7.83 29.44 23.46
CA GLN A 21 -8.50 28.15 23.71
C GLN A 21 -8.43 27.94 25.23
N SER A 22 -9.58 28.03 25.88
CA SER A 22 -9.75 27.92 27.33
C SER A 22 -9.41 26.50 27.80
N GLY A 23 -8.25 26.35 28.45
CA GLY A 23 -7.95 25.18 29.29
C GLY A 23 -8.90 25.10 30.49
N VAL A 24 -9.06 23.91 31.04
CA VAL A 24 -9.83 23.68 32.27
C VAL A 24 -9.03 24.28 33.42
N THR A 25 -9.29 25.53 33.80
CA THR A 25 -8.67 26.13 34.99
C THR A 25 -9.51 25.79 36.21
N CYS A 26 -9.13 24.73 36.92
CA CYS A 26 -9.51 24.51 38.31
C CYS A 26 -8.45 25.15 39.23
N HIS A 27 -8.79 25.44 40.48
CA HIS A 27 -7.88 26.06 41.46
C HIS A 27 -7.92 25.28 42.78
N THR A 28 -7.25 24.14 42.93
CA THR A 28 -7.14 23.47 44.24
C THR A 28 -5.88 23.90 45.00
N ASP A 29 -5.98 24.15 46.31
CA ASP A 29 -4.80 24.41 47.16
C ASP A 29 -4.22 23.10 47.72
N VAL A 30 -3.46 22.42 46.87
CA VAL A 30 -2.72 21.17 47.12
C VAL A 30 -1.74 21.25 48.31
N SER A 31 -1.33 22.45 48.74
CA SER A 31 -0.46 22.63 49.91
C SER A 31 -1.10 22.15 51.23
N THR A 32 -2.42 21.98 51.22
CA THR A 32 -3.26 21.52 52.33
C THR A 32 -3.51 20.01 52.36
N LEU A 33 -2.89 19.21 51.46
CA LEU A 33 -2.99 17.73 51.45
C LEU A 33 -2.89 17.16 52.87
N SER A 34 -3.91 16.40 53.30
CA SER A 34 -3.94 15.87 54.67
C SER A 34 -2.77 14.90 54.90
N PRO A 35 -2.19 14.83 56.12
CA PRO A 35 -1.11 13.89 56.44
C PRO A 35 -1.47 12.44 56.11
N ALA A 36 -2.74 12.06 56.28
CA ALA A 36 -3.24 10.73 55.95
C ALA A 36 -3.20 10.44 54.44
N VAL A 37 -3.64 11.37 53.58
CA VAL A 37 -3.58 11.20 52.13
C VAL A 37 -2.13 11.16 51.63
N ARG A 38 -1.23 11.98 52.21
CA ARG A 38 0.21 11.92 51.88
C ARG A 38 0.84 10.58 52.25
N GLN A 39 0.46 10.01 53.40
CA GLN A 39 0.93 8.68 53.82
C GLN A 39 0.40 7.58 52.89
N LEU A 40 -0.86 7.66 52.45
CA LEU A 40 -1.43 6.75 51.46
C LEU A 40 -0.71 6.84 50.12
N MET A 41 -0.41 8.07 49.65
CA MET A 41 0.35 8.30 48.41
C MET A 41 1.73 7.62 48.44
N GLN A 42 2.45 7.69 49.57
CA GLN A 42 3.77 7.07 49.73
C GLN A 42 3.75 5.53 49.64
N GLY A 43 2.60 4.89 49.93
CA GLY A 43 2.43 3.44 49.90
C GLY A 43 1.93 2.88 48.55
N LEU A 44 1.68 3.73 47.54
CA LEU A 44 1.14 3.29 46.25
C LEU A 44 2.17 2.50 45.44
N ASN A 45 1.77 1.33 44.96
CA ASN A 45 2.56 0.51 44.03
C ASN A 45 2.40 1.04 42.60
N ARG A 46 3.49 1.15 41.84
CA ARG A 46 3.48 1.58 40.42
C ARG A 46 3.10 0.46 39.44
N ASP A 47 2.91 -0.78 39.93
CA ASP A 47 2.49 -1.93 39.13
C ASP A 47 0.99 -1.87 38.75
N THR A 48 0.71 -1.41 37.53
CA THR A 48 -0.63 -1.19 36.99
C THR A 48 -1.44 -2.46 36.72
N VAL A 49 -0.80 -3.63 36.69
CA VAL A 49 -1.48 -4.92 36.49
C VAL A 49 -2.09 -5.40 37.80
N ARG A 50 -1.36 -5.25 38.92
CA ARG A 50 -1.85 -5.62 40.25
C ARG A 50 -3.00 -4.72 40.72
N SER A 51 -2.99 -3.44 40.39
CA SER A 51 -4.08 -2.52 40.73
C SER A 51 -5.41 -2.87 40.08
N ARG A 52 -5.40 -3.20 38.79
CA ARG A 52 -6.62 -3.65 38.07
C ARG A 52 -7.19 -4.95 38.64
N ALA A 53 -6.33 -5.91 38.98
CA ALA A 53 -6.76 -7.16 39.60
C ALA A 53 -7.39 -6.92 40.99
N ARG A 54 -6.81 -6.03 41.80
CA ARG A 54 -7.38 -5.61 43.09
C ARG A 54 -8.75 -4.94 42.91
N LEU A 55 -8.91 -4.06 41.93
CA LEU A 55 -10.17 -3.37 41.65
C LEU A 55 -11.28 -4.33 41.25
N ALA A 56 -11.00 -5.29 40.36
CA ALA A 56 -11.98 -6.28 39.91
C ALA A 56 -12.46 -7.22 41.02
N ALA A 57 -11.63 -7.46 42.04
CA ALA A 57 -11.98 -8.28 43.21
C ALA A 57 -12.62 -7.47 44.37
N SER A 58 -12.69 -6.15 44.26
CA SER A 58 -13.20 -5.28 45.33
C SER A 58 -14.73 -5.23 45.37
N THR A 59 -15.31 -5.07 46.57
CA THR A 59 -16.75 -4.84 46.72
C THR A 59 -17.14 -3.46 46.18
N LYS A 60 -18.28 -3.39 45.47
CA LYS A 60 -18.83 -2.13 44.97
C LYS A 60 -19.35 -1.27 46.13
N LEU A 61 -18.85 -0.03 46.20
CA LEU A 61 -19.20 0.94 47.24
C LEU A 61 -20.14 2.02 46.67
N GLU A 62 -20.97 2.60 47.53
CA GLU A 62 -21.83 3.74 47.21
C GLU A 62 -21.37 5.01 47.95
N CYS A 63 -21.16 6.08 47.19
CA CYS A 63 -20.93 7.44 47.67
C CYS A 63 -22.17 8.30 47.39
N ARG A 64 -22.77 8.86 48.44
CA ARG A 64 -23.98 9.68 48.38
C ARG A 64 -23.63 11.13 48.05
N VAL A 65 -24.30 11.69 47.04
CA VAL A 65 -24.01 13.01 46.51
C VAL A 65 -25.23 13.92 46.71
N ALA A 66 -25.05 14.99 47.47
CA ALA A 66 -25.98 16.10 47.45
C ALA A 66 -25.57 17.10 46.36
N VAL A 67 -26.54 17.61 45.61
CA VAL A 67 -26.32 18.59 44.54
C VAL A 67 -27.00 19.91 44.91
N ASP A 68 -26.29 21.02 44.75
CA ASP A 68 -26.81 22.37 44.92
C ASP A 68 -26.78 23.12 43.58
N ILE A 69 -27.90 23.70 43.19
CA ILE A 69 -28.07 24.48 41.96
C ILE A 69 -28.35 25.91 42.34
N ASP A 70 -27.39 26.80 42.11
CA ASP A 70 -27.52 28.20 42.46
C ASP A 70 -28.53 28.94 41.58
N ASN A 71 -28.92 30.15 42.00
CA ASN A 71 -29.95 30.91 41.29
C ASN A 71 -29.52 31.35 39.89
N SER A 72 -28.21 31.49 39.67
CA SER A 72 -27.67 31.90 38.39
C SER A 72 -27.84 30.81 37.33
N LEU A 73 -27.62 29.55 37.70
CA LEU A 73 -27.84 28.42 36.82
C LEU A 73 -29.35 28.15 36.62
N PHE A 74 -30.16 28.31 37.67
CA PHE A 74 -31.62 28.23 37.55
C PHE A 74 -32.17 29.17 36.47
N LYS A 75 -31.68 30.40 36.41
CA LYS A 75 -32.06 31.39 35.38
C LYS A 75 -31.63 30.97 33.98
N GLN A 76 -30.49 30.31 33.81
CA GLN A 76 -30.02 29.82 32.50
C GLN A 76 -30.90 28.70 31.94
N PHE A 77 -31.50 27.89 32.81
CA PHE A 77 -32.53 26.91 32.43
C PHE A 77 -33.93 27.53 32.30
N ASN A 78 -34.03 28.86 32.14
CA ASN A 78 -35.29 29.60 32.05
C ASN A 78 -36.25 29.32 33.23
N GLY A 79 -35.70 29.00 34.42
CA GLY A 79 -36.48 28.63 35.60
C GLY A 79 -37.09 27.22 35.57
N ASN A 80 -36.68 26.35 34.65
CA ASN A 80 -37.23 25.01 34.51
C ASN A 80 -36.52 23.98 35.41
N SER A 81 -37.04 23.80 36.63
CA SER A 81 -36.49 22.87 37.61
C SER A 81 -36.45 21.40 37.16
N ASP A 82 -37.38 20.96 36.30
CA ASP A 82 -37.39 19.58 35.84
C ASP A 82 -36.30 19.30 34.81
N GLN A 83 -36.00 20.26 33.93
CA GLN A 83 -34.86 20.17 33.01
C GLN A 83 -33.52 20.20 33.75
N ILE A 84 -33.42 21.00 34.81
CA ILE A 84 -32.24 21.01 35.69
C ILE A 84 -32.02 19.64 36.32
N ARG A 85 -33.08 18.99 36.84
CA ARG A 85 -32.96 17.63 37.41
C ARG A 85 -32.52 16.61 36.38
N GLN A 86 -33.07 16.66 35.16
CA GLN A 86 -32.64 15.80 34.06
C GLN A 86 -31.17 15.98 33.74
N TYR A 87 -30.71 17.23 33.66
CA TYR A 87 -29.30 17.56 33.45
C TYR A 87 -28.43 16.96 34.56
N VAL A 88 -28.74 17.24 35.82
CA VAL A 88 -27.96 16.74 36.98
C VAL A 88 -27.89 15.21 36.96
N TYR A 89 -29.02 14.53 36.76
CA TYR A 89 -29.02 13.07 36.73
C TYR A 89 -28.28 12.51 35.52
N ALA A 90 -28.39 13.11 34.33
CA ALA A 90 -27.66 12.67 33.16
C ALA A 90 -26.13 12.80 33.37
N THR A 91 -25.67 13.99 33.78
CA THR A 91 -24.26 14.26 34.06
C THR A 91 -23.74 13.35 35.17
N MET A 92 -24.45 13.23 36.30
CA MET A 92 -24.00 12.39 37.42
C MET A 92 -24.05 10.90 37.11
N ASN A 93 -24.95 10.42 36.26
CA ASN A 93 -24.94 9.03 35.79
C ASN A 93 -23.70 8.75 34.92
N GLU A 94 -23.32 9.67 34.03
CA GLU A 94 -22.07 9.55 33.25
C GLU A 94 -20.83 9.58 34.16
N VAL A 95 -20.79 10.50 35.11
CA VAL A 95 -19.68 10.57 36.09
C VAL A 95 -19.65 9.31 36.94
N SER A 96 -20.80 8.81 37.41
CA SER A 96 -20.87 7.54 38.14
C SER A 96 -20.33 6.39 37.30
N ALA A 97 -20.67 6.30 36.01
CA ALA A 97 -20.15 5.24 35.13
C ALA A 97 -18.61 5.26 35.03
N VAL A 98 -17.99 6.44 35.02
CA VAL A 98 -16.53 6.57 35.10
C VAL A 98 -16.00 6.04 36.43
N PHE A 99 -16.58 6.44 37.57
CA PHE A 99 -16.11 6.01 38.90
C PHE A 99 -16.36 4.50 39.14
N GLU A 100 -17.47 3.96 38.64
CA GLU A 100 -17.79 2.54 38.69
C GLU A 100 -16.79 1.74 37.86
N ARG A 101 -16.44 2.21 36.65
CA ARG A 101 -15.46 1.56 35.78
C ARG A 101 -14.03 1.65 36.33
N GLU A 102 -13.65 2.80 36.86
CA GLU A 102 -12.25 3.12 37.17
C GLU A 102 -11.84 2.79 38.60
N ILE A 103 -12.78 2.85 39.57
CA ILE A 103 -12.52 2.58 40.99
C ILE A 103 -13.62 1.75 41.70
N ASN A 104 -14.59 1.20 40.96
CA ASN A 104 -15.68 0.39 41.49
C ASN A 104 -16.51 1.09 42.60
N VAL A 105 -16.80 2.38 42.40
CA VAL A 105 -17.63 3.20 43.30
C VAL A 105 -18.79 3.81 42.50
N ARG A 106 -20.02 3.65 43.00
CA ARG A 106 -21.22 4.29 42.46
C ARG A 106 -21.46 5.64 43.14
N LEU A 107 -21.74 6.66 42.34
CA LEU A 107 -22.15 7.98 42.81
C LEU A 107 -23.67 8.07 42.74
N THR A 108 -24.34 8.16 43.90
CA THR A 108 -25.80 8.23 43.98
C THR A 108 -26.23 9.63 44.40
N VAL A 109 -26.94 10.35 43.52
CA VAL A 109 -27.51 11.67 43.85
C VAL A 109 -28.68 11.49 44.83
N THR A 110 -28.49 11.88 46.09
CA THR A 110 -29.50 11.72 47.16
C THR A 110 -30.41 12.92 47.32
N HIS A 111 -29.95 14.11 46.92
CA HIS A 111 -30.70 15.35 47.04
C HIS A 111 -30.29 16.35 45.96
N ILE A 112 -31.25 17.12 45.45
CA ILE A 112 -30.99 18.26 44.55
C ILE A 112 -31.69 19.49 45.13
N LYS A 113 -30.91 20.43 45.67
CA LYS A 113 -31.39 21.74 46.12
C LYS A 113 -31.33 22.70 44.94
N ILE A 114 -32.47 23.28 44.56
CA ILE A 114 -32.56 24.30 43.51
C ILE A 114 -32.95 25.63 44.15
N TRP A 115 -32.16 26.67 43.89
CA TRP A 115 -32.41 28.04 44.33
C TRP A 115 -33.22 28.80 43.26
N ASP A 116 -34.56 28.69 43.33
CA ASP A 116 -35.49 29.45 42.48
C ASP A 116 -35.58 30.94 42.84
N ALA A 117 -35.18 31.29 44.06
CA ALA A 117 -34.84 32.62 44.53
C ALA A 117 -33.32 32.81 44.70
N VAL A 118 -32.88 34.05 44.93
CA VAL A 118 -31.46 34.38 45.14
C VAL A 118 -30.84 33.50 46.23
N ASP A 119 -29.71 32.85 45.92
CA ASP A 119 -29.00 31.95 46.84
C ASP A 119 -28.26 32.71 47.97
N PRO A 120 -28.00 32.09 49.15
CA PRO A 120 -27.42 32.75 50.33
C PRO A 120 -25.99 33.24 50.15
N TYR A 121 -25.26 32.67 49.19
CA TYR A 121 -23.89 33.03 48.85
C TYR A 121 -23.82 33.77 47.52
N SER A 122 -24.92 34.42 47.14
CA SER A 122 -25.06 35.00 45.81
C SER A 122 -24.12 36.17 45.54
N ALA A 123 -23.76 36.91 46.59
CA ALA A 123 -22.90 38.09 46.56
C ALA A 123 -21.40 37.78 46.49
N VAL A 124 -21.00 36.51 46.67
CA VAL A 124 -19.59 36.09 46.57
C VAL A 124 -19.20 36.03 45.10
N ASN A 125 -18.14 36.76 44.71
CA ASN A 125 -17.68 36.93 43.32
C ASN A 125 -16.29 36.33 43.05
N GLU A 126 -15.79 35.50 43.96
CA GLU A 126 -14.59 34.68 43.78
C GLU A 126 -14.83 33.20 44.04
N SER A 127 -14.16 32.34 43.27
CA SER A 127 -14.36 30.88 43.24
C SER A 127 -14.12 30.17 44.59
N LEU A 128 -13.02 30.48 45.27
CA LEU A 128 -12.71 29.91 46.59
C LEU A 128 -13.73 30.34 47.65
N GLY A 129 -14.11 31.62 47.65
CA GLY A 129 -15.13 32.14 48.55
C GLY A 129 -16.46 31.43 48.33
N HIS A 130 -16.84 31.19 47.08
CA HIS A 130 -18.08 30.51 46.72
C HIS A 130 -18.10 29.06 47.23
N LEU A 131 -17.02 28.28 47.01
CA LEU A 131 -16.89 26.92 47.54
C LEU A 131 -17.07 26.88 49.06
N ASN A 132 -16.36 27.78 49.76
CA ASN A 132 -16.43 27.86 51.22
C ASN A 132 -17.83 28.25 51.70
N ALA A 133 -18.47 29.21 51.05
CA ALA A 133 -19.80 29.70 51.45
C ALA A 133 -20.89 28.65 51.19
N LEU A 134 -20.85 27.98 50.03
CA LEU A 134 -21.71 26.82 49.72
C LEU A 134 -21.57 25.76 50.81
N PHE A 135 -20.35 25.33 51.09
CA PHE A 135 -20.10 24.24 52.02
C PHE A 135 -20.47 24.61 53.47
N ASN A 136 -20.11 25.81 53.93
CA ASN A 136 -20.49 26.28 55.26
C ASN A 136 -22.01 26.38 55.43
N TRP A 137 -22.73 26.80 54.38
CA TRP A 137 -24.18 26.83 54.40
C TRP A 137 -24.78 25.43 54.52
N TRP A 138 -24.31 24.48 53.71
CA TRP A 138 -24.75 23.08 53.79
C TRP A 138 -24.48 22.45 55.16
N LYS A 139 -23.28 22.68 55.71
CA LYS A 139 -22.90 22.22 57.05
C LYS A 139 -23.79 22.80 58.15
N ALA A 140 -24.26 24.04 58.00
CA ALA A 140 -25.11 24.69 58.99
C ALA A 140 -26.61 24.37 58.83
N ASN A 141 -27.09 24.14 57.60
CA ASN A 141 -28.53 24.15 57.28
C ASN A 141 -29.08 22.82 56.73
N GLN A 142 -28.23 21.91 56.27
CA GLN A 142 -28.65 20.67 55.57
C GLN A 142 -28.09 19.39 56.23
N GLN A 143 -27.84 19.42 57.54
CA GLN A 143 -27.29 18.26 58.29
C GLN A 143 -28.18 17.01 58.26
N GLN A 144 -29.48 17.19 58.01
CA GLN A 144 -30.47 16.10 57.94
C GLN A 144 -30.49 15.40 56.58
N VAL A 145 -29.89 15.99 55.55
CA VAL A 145 -29.82 15.38 54.21
C VAL A 145 -28.74 14.30 54.22
N PRO A 146 -29.05 13.03 53.90
CA PRO A 146 -28.02 11.99 53.83
C PRO A 146 -27.10 12.22 52.62
N HIS A 147 -25.85 12.61 52.86
CA HIS A 147 -24.83 12.80 51.84
C HIS A 147 -23.43 12.51 52.40
N ASP A 148 -22.52 12.10 51.52
CA ASP A 148 -21.09 11.97 51.82
C ASP A 148 -20.31 13.14 51.20
N ILE A 149 -20.76 13.65 50.06
CA ILE A 149 -20.21 14.81 49.37
C ILE A 149 -21.30 15.78 48.92
N VAL A 150 -20.95 17.07 48.77
CA VAL A 150 -21.81 18.11 48.18
C VAL A 150 -21.18 18.63 46.88
N ILE A 151 -21.97 18.77 45.81
CA ILE A 151 -21.53 19.37 44.55
C ILE A 151 -22.43 20.55 44.20
N GLY A 152 -21.85 21.75 44.10
CA GLY A 152 -22.56 22.93 43.60
C GLY A 152 -22.41 23.07 42.08
N TYR A 153 -23.49 23.33 41.35
CA TYR A 153 -23.42 23.82 39.98
C TYR A 153 -23.83 25.29 39.92
N THR A 154 -22.99 26.11 39.27
CA THR A 154 -23.15 27.57 39.21
C THR A 154 -22.87 28.08 37.81
N ALA A 155 -23.59 29.12 37.38
CA ALA A 155 -23.32 29.81 36.12
C ALA A 155 -22.35 31.01 36.26
N LYS A 156 -21.89 31.32 37.48
CA LYS A 156 -21.09 32.53 37.78
C LYS A 156 -19.62 32.41 37.38
N TYR A 157 -19.09 31.19 37.39
CA TYR A 157 -17.68 30.90 37.18
C TYR A 157 -17.49 29.83 36.12
N GLY A 158 -16.30 29.81 35.52
CA GLY A 158 -15.84 28.67 34.74
C GLY A 158 -14.88 27.77 35.50
N GLY A 159 -14.72 26.55 35.00
CA GLY A 159 -13.91 25.51 35.66
C GLY A 159 -14.58 24.94 36.90
N GLY A 160 -13.82 24.27 37.76
CA GLY A 160 -14.30 23.74 39.02
C GLY A 160 -13.37 24.07 40.19
N ARG A 161 -13.80 23.73 41.40
CA ARG A 161 -12.97 23.80 42.60
C ARG A 161 -13.50 22.82 43.64
N ALA A 162 -12.62 22.01 44.20
CA ALA A 162 -12.96 20.99 45.20
C ALA A 162 -12.07 21.05 46.45
N TYR A 163 -12.59 20.56 47.57
CA TYR A 163 -11.75 20.19 48.71
C TYR A 163 -11.09 18.83 48.48
N LEU A 164 -9.80 18.75 48.81
CA LEU A 164 -8.96 17.59 48.57
C LEU A 164 -9.09 16.54 49.70
N GLY A 165 -9.43 15.30 49.34
CA GLY A 165 -9.51 14.16 50.26
C GLY A 165 -10.64 14.26 51.28
N SER A 166 -11.65 15.08 51.00
CA SER A 166 -12.71 15.39 51.95
C SER A 166 -13.64 14.23 52.31
N THR A 167 -13.66 13.17 51.50
CA THR A 167 -14.35 11.89 51.81
C THR A 167 -13.69 11.14 52.98
N TYR A 168 -12.41 11.42 53.26
CA TYR A 168 -11.66 10.85 54.38
C TYR A 168 -11.85 11.69 55.65
N GLY A 169 -12.74 11.27 56.55
CA GLY A 169 -12.88 11.84 57.90
C GLY A 169 -13.78 13.07 58.04
N GLY A 170 -14.52 13.48 57.00
CA GLY A 170 -15.50 14.57 57.04
C GLY A 170 -16.49 14.55 55.87
N VAL A 171 -17.38 15.54 55.81
CA VAL A 171 -18.14 15.89 54.61
C VAL A 171 -17.35 17.02 53.93
N GLY A 172 -17.11 16.95 52.63
CA GLY A 172 -16.60 18.10 51.87
C GLY A 172 -17.50 18.44 50.70
N GLY A 173 -17.26 19.62 50.14
CA GLY A 173 -17.89 20.11 48.92
C GLY A 173 -16.94 20.26 47.74
N ALA A 174 -17.52 20.28 46.54
CA ALA A 174 -16.94 20.83 45.34
C ALA A 174 -17.96 21.77 44.67
N TYR A 175 -17.51 22.63 43.78
CA TYR A 175 -18.40 23.28 42.81
C TYR A 175 -17.87 23.10 41.39
N CYS A 176 -18.81 23.06 40.44
CA CYS A 176 -18.58 22.96 39.00
C CYS A 176 -19.26 24.17 38.32
N GLY A 177 -18.47 24.95 37.59
CA GLY A 177 -18.93 26.10 36.84
C GLY A 177 -19.48 25.72 35.47
N VAL A 178 -20.70 26.14 35.18
CA VAL A 178 -21.41 25.97 33.91
C VAL A 178 -21.38 27.30 33.17
N VAL A 179 -20.37 27.51 32.32
CA VAL A 179 -20.11 28.81 31.70
C VAL A 179 -21.09 29.12 30.56
N GLY A 180 -21.68 30.31 30.61
CA GLY A 180 -22.36 30.93 29.47
C GLY A 180 -23.74 30.37 29.12
N GLY A 181 -24.35 29.52 29.96
CA GLY A 181 -25.67 28.91 29.68
C GLY A 181 -25.61 27.88 28.57
N ARG A 182 -24.40 27.39 28.28
CA ARG A 182 -24.11 26.49 27.18
C ARG A 182 -23.89 25.10 27.75
N ILE A 183 -24.87 24.23 27.55
CA ILE A 183 -24.73 22.78 27.69
C ILE A 183 -23.53 22.38 26.81
N ASN A 184 -22.48 21.84 27.42
CA ASN A 184 -21.25 21.52 26.72
C ASN A 184 -20.72 20.15 27.15
N ASP A 185 -19.93 19.51 26.28
CA ASP A 185 -19.34 18.19 26.55
C ASP A 185 -18.30 18.19 27.70
N LEU A 186 -17.97 19.35 28.27
CA LEU A 186 -16.96 19.49 29.32
C LEU A 186 -17.55 19.35 30.74
N ASP A 187 -18.87 19.41 30.89
CA ASP A 187 -19.50 19.34 32.22
C ASP A 187 -19.21 17.99 32.91
N THR A 188 -19.39 16.86 32.22
CA THR A 188 -19.06 15.52 32.74
C THR A 188 -17.57 15.38 33.12
N PRO A 189 -16.58 15.70 32.26
CA PRO A 189 -15.18 15.62 32.64
C PRO A 189 -14.80 16.55 33.79
N ILE A 190 -15.35 17.77 33.87
CA ILE A 190 -15.10 18.71 34.97
C ILE A 190 -15.69 18.16 36.26
N THR A 191 -16.94 17.72 36.27
CA THR A 191 -17.55 17.12 37.47
C THR A 191 -16.77 15.88 37.93
N ALA A 192 -16.33 15.02 37.00
CA ALA A 192 -15.50 13.87 37.34
C ALA A 192 -14.14 14.25 37.94
N HIS A 193 -13.50 15.29 37.40
CA HIS A 193 -12.25 15.87 37.91
C HIS A 193 -12.40 16.36 39.35
N GLU A 194 -13.42 17.19 39.60
CA GLU A 194 -13.66 17.76 40.93
C GLU A 194 -14.00 16.70 41.98
N ILE A 195 -14.83 15.71 41.63
CA ILE A 195 -15.08 14.58 42.52
C ILE A 195 -13.79 13.79 42.78
N GLY A 196 -12.91 13.65 41.78
CA GLY A 196 -11.62 12.98 41.94
C GLY A 196 -10.74 13.60 43.04
N HIS A 197 -10.77 14.94 43.18
CA HIS A 197 -10.13 15.62 44.30
C HIS A 197 -10.77 15.26 45.65
N MET A 198 -12.10 15.13 45.71
CA MET A 198 -12.78 14.75 46.96
C MET A 198 -12.40 13.34 47.42
N PHE A 199 -12.02 12.47 46.48
CA PHE A 199 -11.44 11.15 46.72
C PHE A 199 -9.92 11.19 46.95
N GLY A 200 -9.33 12.37 47.11
CA GLY A 200 -7.95 12.57 47.57
C GLY A 200 -6.90 12.66 46.47
N SER A 201 -7.27 12.60 45.19
CA SER A 201 -6.29 12.76 44.12
C SER A 201 -5.85 14.23 43.98
N PRO A 202 -4.56 14.57 44.10
CA PRO A 202 -4.06 15.85 43.60
C PRO A 202 -4.04 15.85 42.06
N HIS A 203 -3.75 17.00 41.46
CA HIS A 203 -3.52 17.05 40.02
C HIS A 203 -2.36 16.16 39.60
N THR A 204 -2.41 15.62 38.39
CA THR A 204 -1.30 14.82 37.85
C THR A 204 -0.05 15.65 37.59
N HIS A 205 -0.16 16.96 37.36
CA HIS A 205 0.97 17.88 37.25
C HIS A 205 1.49 18.42 38.59
N ASP A 206 1.06 17.85 39.71
CA ASP A 206 1.49 18.25 41.05
C ASP A 206 2.76 17.53 41.53
N CYS A 207 3.67 18.27 42.16
CA CYS A 207 4.97 17.73 42.59
C CYS A 207 4.93 16.93 43.91
N SER A 208 3.78 16.81 44.57
CA SER A 208 3.62 15.96 45.78
C SER A 208 3.50 14.47 45.47
N TRP A 209 3.33 14.07 44.20
CA TRP A 209 3.36 12.66 43.81
C TRP A 209 4.72 12.02 44.14
N PRO A 210 4.74 10.76 44.63
CA PRO A 210 5.99 10.07 44.90
C PRO A 210 6.83 9.96 43.62
N GLY A 211 7.99 10.62 43.61
CA GLY A 211 8.89 10.69 42.46
C GLY A 211 8.64 11.84 41.47
N GLY A 212 7.87 12.86 41.86
CA GLY A 212 7.59 14.06 41.05
C GLY A 212 6.27 13.99 40.28
N PRO A 213 5.92 15.04 39.50
CA PRO A 213 4.65 15.14 38.80
C PRO A 213 4.47 14.01 37.78
N ILE A 214 3.25 13.46 37.69
CA ILE A 214 2.86 12.36 36.82
C ILE A 214 2.86 12.79 35.35
N ASP A 215 2.32 13.97 35.05
CA ASP A 215 2.35 14.58 33.72
C ASP A 215 2.77 16.05 33.80
N ARG A 216 3.14 16.63 32.64
CA ARG A 216 3.59 18.03 32.57
C ARG A 216 2.85 18.81 31.49
N CYS A 217 1.61 18.48 31.20
CA CYS A 217 0.88 19.18 30.13
C CYS A 217 0.17 20.46 30.59
N ALA A 218 0.31 20.78 31.87
CA ALA A 218 -0.09 22.02 32.48
C ALA A 218 1.07 22.54 33.34
N GLN A 219 0.98 23.80 33.77
CA GLN A 219 1.97 24.41 34.65
C GLN A 219 2.09 23.61 35.97
N LEU A 220 3.32 23.28 36.37
CA LEU A 220 3.57 22.43 37.54
C LEU A 220 3.09 23.08 38.86
N GLU A 221 2.50 22.26 39.74
CA GLU A 221 1.99 22.65 41.06
C GLU A 221 2.80 22.02 42.21
N GLY A 222 2.62 22.48 43.45
CA GLY A 222 3.14 21.76 44.63
C GLY A 222 4.61 22.01 45.03
N GLY A 223 5.23 23.11 44.62
CA GLY A 223 6.54 23.53 45.15
C GLY A 223 7.73 22.68 44.68
N CYS A 224 7.74 22.30 43.40
CA CYS A 224 8.77 21.46 42.76
C CYS A 224 10.22 21.94 43.03
N PRO A 225 11.20 21.02 43.14
CA PRO A 225 12.61 21.34 43.31
C PRO A 225 13.12 22.32 42.24
N ALA A 226 14.07 23.20 42.58
CA ALA A 226 14.60 24.23 41.67
C ALA A 226 15.28 23.68 40.40
N THR A 227 15.58 22.38 40.35
CA THR A 227 16.11 21.66 39.19
C THR A 227 15.02 21.23 38.20
N GLU A 228 13.75 21.27 38.60
CA GLU A 228 12.61 20.97 37.73
C GLU A 228 12.06 22.27 37.13
N ASP A 229 12.04 22.32 35.81
CA ASP A 229 11.58 23.50 35.09
C ASP A 229 10.06 23.62 35.18
N ARG A 230 9.55 24.54 36.01
CA ARG A 230 8.10 24.76 36.22
C ARG A 230 7.33 25.15 34.96
N ASN A 231 8.02 25.54 33.88
CA ASN A 231 7.42 25.90 32.60
C ASN A 231 7.68 24.86 31.50
N ASP A 232 8.28 23.70 31.82
CA ASP A 232 8.44 22.57 30.89
C ASP A 232 7.08 21.89 30.70
N MET A 233 6.23 22.54 29.91
CA MET A 233 4.95 21.97 29.51
C MET A 233 5.19 20.97 28.38
N SER A 234 5.38 19.70 28.71
CA SER A 234 5.32 18.65 27.69
C SER A 234 3.88 18.54 27.22
N TYR A 235 3.62 18.82 25.95
CA TYR A 235 2.31 18.61 25.34
C TYR A 235 1.95 17.11 25.37
N GLN A 236 1.31 16.68 26.45
CA GLN A 236 0.79 15.34 26.65
C GLN A 236 -0.72 15.44 26.79
N VAL A 237 -1.48 14.43 26.38
CA VAL A 237 -2.89 14.30 26.77
C VAL A 237 -2.96 14.00 28.27
N GLY A 238 -3.61 14.90 28.99
CA GLY A 238 -3.86 14.78 30.42
C GLY A 238 -5.01 13.84 30.70
N THR A 239 -4.92 13.18 31.85
CA THR A 239 -6.01 12.37 32.40
C THR A 239 -7.09 13.25 33.02
N LEU A 240 -8.16 12.65 33.54
CA LEU A 240 -9.22 13.37 34.25
C LEU A 240 -8.72 14.28 35.38
N MET A 241 -7.51 14.12 35.92
CA MET A 241 -6.95 14.98 36.99
C MET A 241 -5.89 15.98 36.50
N SER A 242 -5.85 16.29 35.21
CA SER A 242 -4.90 17.23 34.61
C SER A 242 -5.62 18.44 34.02
N TYR A 243 -5.04 19.64 34.00
CA TYR A 243 -5.69 20.78 33.33
C TYR A 243 -5.71 20.70 31.80
N CYS A 244 -4.95 19.76 31.24
CA CYS A 244 -4.97 19.46 29.81
C CYS A 244 -5.84 18.22 29.50
N GLN A 245 -6.78 17.88 30.39
CA GLN A 245 -7.66 16.72 30.32
C GLN A 245 -8.34 16.55 28.96
N LYS A 246 -7.96 15.47 28.26
CA LYS A 246 -8.54 15.09 26.95
C LYS A 246 -8.92 13.62 26.87
N ALA A 247 -8.62 12.84 27.92
CA ALA A 247 -9.08 11.46 28.08
C ALA A 247 -10.10 11.33 29.23
N MET A 248 -11.21 10.62 28.99
CA MET A 248 -12.24 10.30 30.00
C MET A 248 -11.81 9.15 30.94
N THR A 249 -10.58 9.19 31.44
CA THR A 249 -10.01 8.18 32.34
C THR A 249 -9.04 8.81 33.34
N PHE A 250 -8.94 8.24 34.54
CA PHE A 250 -7.99 8.67 35.57
C PHE A 250 -6.60 8.06 35.33
N HIS A 251 -5.52 8.72 35.75
CA HIS A 251 -4.20 8.06 35.78
C HIS A 251 -4.23 6.86 36.74
N PRO A 252 -3.53 5.73 36.47
CA PRO A 252 -3.53 4.56 37.35
C PRO A 252 -3.23 4.88 38.82
N LEU A 253 -2.24 5.75 39.09
CA LEU A 253 -1.93 6.20 40.46
C LEU A 253 -3.10 6.96 41.12
N CYS A 254 -3.83 7.77 40.35
CA CYS A 254 -5.05 8.42 40.85
C CYS A 254 -6.13 7.38 41.19
N ARG A 255 -6.33 6.36 40.34
CA ARG A 255 -7.32 5.30 40.60
C ARG A 255 -7.03 4.56 41.89
N ASP A 256 -5.78 4.15 42.08
CA ASP A 256 -5.36 3.42 43.29
C ASP A 256 -5.51 4.26 44.55
N LEU A 257 -5.13 5.54 44.48
CA LEU A 257 -5.31 6.48 45.57
C LEU A 257 -6.79 6.66 45.91
N MET A 258 -7.61 7.00 44.92
CA MET A 258 -9.04 7.25 45.10
C MET A 258 -9.78 6.00 45.59
N ARG A 259 -9.44 4.81 45.08
CA ARG A 259 -9.99 3.56 45.59
C ARG A 259 -9.61 3.33 47.05
N THR A 260 -8.34 3.54 47.40
CA THR A 260 -7.86 3.35 48.77
C THR A 260 -8.52 4.35 49.73
N VAL A 261 -8.72 5.60 49.30
CA VAL A 261 -9.48 6.61 50.06
C VAL A 261 -10.95 6.18 50.19
N ALA A 262 -11.57 5.65 49.13
CA ALA A 262 -12.95 5.16 49.18
C ALA A 262 -13.13 4.00 50.17
N GLU A 263 -12.19 3.06 50.22
CA GLU A 263 -12.18 1.93 51.17
C GLU A 263 -11.99 2.39 52.62
N ALA A 264 -11.24 3.47 52.83
CA ALA A 264 -11.04 4.06 54.15
C ALA A 264 -12.14 5.07 54.55
N SER A 265 -13.05 5.39 53.63
CA SER A 265 -14.21 6.26 53.86
C SER A 265 -15.39 5.48 54.43
N ARG A 266 -16.42 6.17 54.93
CA ARG A 266 -17.63 5.55 55.51
C ARG A 266 -18.67 5.13 54.45
N PHE A 267 -18.23 4.77 53.25
CA PHE A 267 -19.12 4.40 52.16
C PHE A 267 -19.81 3.07 52.41
N THR A 268 -21.03 2.94 51.89
CA THR A 268 -21.88 1.76 52.14
C THR A 268 -21.67 0.72 51.03
N SER A 269 -21.67 -0.57 51.39
CA SER A 269 -21.66 -1.65 50.40
C SER A 269 -23.00 -1.77 49.68
N MET A 270 -22.98 -2.05 48.37
CA MET A 270 -24.18 -2.25 47.55
C MET A 270 -24.71 -3.70 47.53
N SER A 271 -24.23 -4.56 48.42
CA SER A 271 -24.56 -6.01 48.44
C SER A 271 -25.93 -6.36 49.05
N THR A 272 -26.64 -5.38 49.63
CA THR A 272 -27.95 -5.57 50.27
C THR A 272 -29.09 -4.93 49.47
N LEU A 273 -30.31 -5.47 49.61
CA LEU A 273 -31.51 -4.93 48.94
C LEU A 273 -31.75 -3.44 49.27
N PRO A 274 -32.17 -2.62 48.28
CA PRO A 274 -32.61 -1.25 48.52
C PRO A 274 -33.89 -1.18 49.36
N ASP A 275 -34.09 -0.05 50.05
CA ASP A 275 -35.34 0.25 50.76
C ASP A 275 -36.47 0.67 49.81
N ALA A 276 -37.70 0.82 50.31
CA ALA A 276 -38.80 1.36 49.50
C ALA A 276 -38.58 2.86 49.22
N PRO A 277 -38.69 3.33 47.97
CA PRO A 277 -38.58 4.75 47.67
C PRO A 277 -39.71 5.57 48.31
N ALA A 278 -39.40 6.79 48.76
CA ALA A 278 -40.39 7.70 49.33
C ALA A 278 -41.14 8.47 48.22
N VAL A 279 -42.47 8.34 48.21
CA VAL A 279 -43.39 8.95 47.24
C VAL A 279 -44.46 9.77 47.95
N SER A 280 -44.84 10.91 47.38
CA SER A 280 -45.98 11.71 47.88
C SER A 280 -47.32 11.02 47.60
N THR A 281 -48.14 10.85 48.64
CA THR A 281 -49.48 10.21 48.57
C THR A 281 -50.62 11.23 48.40
N THR A 282 -50.32 12.53 48.43
CA THR A 282 -51.30 13.61 48.19
C THR A 282 -51.63 13.72 46.70
N ILE A 283 -52.90 14.01 46.35
CA ILE A 283 -53.28 14.27 44.94
C ILE A 283 -52.56 15.52 44.45
N LEU A 284 -51.68 15.34 43.47
CA LEU A 284 -51.07 16.46 42.75
C LEU A 284 -51.97 16.86 41.58
N THR A 285 -52.49 18.09 41.61
CA THR A 285 -53.13 18.71 40.43
C THR A 285 -52.05 19.43 39.65
N THR A 286 -51.70 18.93 38.46
CA THR A 286 -50.66 19.53 37.61
C THR A 286 -51.27 20.54 36.64
N THR A 287 -50.51 21.58 36.27
CA THR A 287 -50.84 22.49 35.15
C THR A 287 -50.32 21.97 33.81
N GLN A 288 -49.51 20.92 33.83
CA GLN A 288 -48.97 20.24 32.65
C GLN A 288 -49.72 18.93 32.36
N PRO A 289 -50.06 18.62 31.09
CA PRO A 289 -50.75 17.38 30.71
C PRO A 289 -49.92 16.10 30.90
N ASN A 290 -48.61 16.21 31.13
CA ASN A 290 -47.65 15.11 31.28
C ASN A 290 -46.65 15.44 32.42
N PRO A 291 -47.06 15.33 33.70
CA PRO A 291 -46.23 15.74 34.82
C PRO A 291 -45.03 14.81 35.04
N TYR A 292 -43.97 15.38 35.62
CA TYR A 292 -42.88 14.62 36.20
C TYR A 292 -43.30 14.02 37.54
N LEU A 293 -43.17 12.71 37.64
CA LEU A 293 -43.24 11.93 38.87
C LEU A 293 -41.84 11.93 39.46
N ASN A 294 -41.67 12.57 40.61
CA ASN A 294 -40.40 12.67 41.33
C ASN A 294 -40.53 11.91 42.65
N TRP A 295 -39.49 11.17 43.03
CA TRP A 295 -39.37 10.52 44.34
C TRP A 295 -38.00 10.78 44.94
N SER A 296 -37.83 10.46 46.23
CA SER A 296 -36.52 10.55 46.86
C SER A 296 -35.62 9.42 46.36
N ALA A 297 -34.38 9.74 46.02
CA ALA A 297 -33.41 8.73 45.69
C ALA A 297 -33.22 7.76 46.86
N THR A 298 -33.13 6.48 46.54
CA THR A 298 -32.96 5.39 47.52
C THR A 298 -31.50 4.95 47.51
N LEU A 299 -30.97 4.63 48.69
CA LEU A 299 -29.62 4.08 48.81
C LEU A 299 -29.53 2.71 48.15
N ARG A 300 -28.32 2.29 47.81
CA ARG A 300 -27.98 0.97 47.25
C ARG A 300 -28.66 0.70 45.90
N THR A 301 -29.06 1.75 45.19
CA THR A 301 -29.93 1.66 44.01
C THR A 301 -29.18 1.91 42.71
N SER A 302 -29.26 0.96 41.78
CA SER A 302 -28.75 1.09 40.41
C SER A 302 -29.80 1.59 39.41
N ALA A 303 -31.08 1.29 39.64
CA ALA A 303 -32.20 1.72 38.81
C ALA A 303 -33.52 1.69 39.61
N TYR A 304 -34.62 2.17 39.04
CA TYR A 304 -35.95 2.10 39.63
C TYR A 304 -36.92 1.47 38.66
N ARG A 305 -37.75 0.53 39.11
CA ARG A 305 -38.91 0.07 38.35
C ARG A 305 -40.11 0.93 38.72
N LEU A 306 -40.75 1.55 37.74
CA LEU A 306 -41.89 2.43 37.91
C LEU A 306 -43.13 1.83 37.24
N GLN A 307 -44.26 1.90 37.93
CA GLN A 307 -45.57 1.63 37.35
C GLN A 307 -46.51 2.83 37.45
N VAL A 308 -47.30 3.08 36.40
CA VAL A 308 -48.43 4.01 36.37
C VAL A 308 -49.68 3.22 35.95
N ALA A 309 -50.80 3.42 36.65
CA ALA A 309 -52.04 2.68 36.46
C ALA A 309 -53.28 3.58 36.55
N ALA A 310 -54.36 3.16 35.91
CA ALA A 310 -55.67 3.84 35.97
C ALA A 310 -56.41 3.57 37.30
N ASP A 311 -56.00 2.55 38.04
CA ASP A 311 -56.57 2.13 39.33
C ASP A 311 -55.50 1.98 40.42
N SER A 312 -55.91 2.10 41.69
CA SER A 312 -55.00 2.04 42.85
C SER A 312 -54.49 0.64 43.18
N ALA A 313 -55.12 -0.42 42.65
CA ALA A 313 -54.68 -1.80 42.83
C ALA A 313 -53.63 -2.23 41.78
N PHE A 314 -53.35 -1.36 40.79
CA PHE A 314 -52.46 -1.66 39.66
C PHE A 314 -52.92 -2.86 38.84
N ALA A 315 -54.24 -3.04 38.66
CA ALA A 315 -54.81 -4.04 37.76
C ALA A 315 -54.79 -3.57 36.30
N GLN A 316 -54.85 -2.25 36.07
CA GLN A 316 -54.83 -1.58 34.77
C GLN A 316 -53.57 -0.70 34.64
N VAL A 317 -52.42 -1.36 34.59
CA VAL A 317 -51.12 -0.70 34.39
C VAL A 317 -51.01 -0.19 32.95
N VAL A 318 -50.80 1.12 32.81
CA VAL A 318 -50.58 1.79 31.52
C VAL A 318 -49.11 2.07 31.23
N THR A 319 -48.24 1.93 32.24
CA THR A 319 -46.79 2.05 32.11
C THR A 319 -46.12 1.15 33.13
N ASP A 320 -45.16 0.33 32.69
CA ASP A 320 -44.23 -0.42 33.54
C ASP A 320 -42.84 -0.32 32.89
N THR A 321 -41.89 0.33 33.55
CA THR A 321 -40.59 0.62 32.96
C THR A 321 -39.48 0.73 34.00
N LEU A 322 -38.23 0.55 33.58
CA LEU A 322 -37.04 0.81 34.38
C LEU A 322 -36.47 2.19 34.04
N VAL A 323 -36.11 2.94 35.07
CA VAL A 323 -35.52 4.28 34.95
C VAL A 323 -34.26 4.37 35.80
N ALA A 324 -33.21 5.01 35.29
CA ALA A 324 -31.93 5.11 35.99
C ALA A 324 -31.95 6.15 37.14
N SER A 325 -32.93 7.07 37.12
CA SER A 325 -32.97 8.26 37.97
C SER A 325 -34.28 8.32 38.75
N PRO A 326 -34.33 9.00 39.91
CA PRO A 326 -35.52 9.07 40.75
C PRO A 326 -36.58 10.07 40.25
N GLN A 327 -36.74 10.12 38.94
CA GLN A 327 -37.67 10.98 38.23
C GLN A 327 -38.14 10.26 36.96
N TYR A 328 -39.42 10.39 36.64
CA TYR A 328 -40.00 9.90 35.40
C TYR A 328 -41.06 10.86 34.87
N ARG A 329 -41.14 11.02 33.55
CA ARG A 329 -42.21 11.81 32.95
C ARG A 329 -43.33 10.90 32.46
N SER A 330 -44.52 11.08 33.05
CA SER A 330 -45.73 10.39 32.62
C SER A 330 -46.21 10.86 31.24
N TYR A 331 -46.85 10.00 30.45
CA TYR A 331 -47.33 10.33 29.10
C TYR A 331 -48.63 9.57 28.76
N GLN A 332 -49.39 10.10 27.77
CA GLN A 332 -50.64 9.51 27.24
C GLN A 332 -51.79 9.39 28.27
N LEU A 333 -51.86 10.31 29.21
CA LEU A 333 -52.85 10.29 30.28
C LEU A 333 -54.04 11.19 29.94
N SER A 334 -55.26 10.68 30.08
CA SER A 334 -56.50 11.44 29.86
C SER A 334 -56.74 12.45 31.00
N SER A 335 -57.49 13.52 30.69
CA SER A 335 -57.59 14.71 31.55
C SER A 335 -58.70 14.71 32.62
N ASP A 336 -59.40 13.60 32.89
CA ASP A 336 -60.59 13.63 33.76
C ASP A 336 -60.63 12.56 34.87
N THR A 337 -59.57 11.75 35.04
CA THR A 337 -59.53 10.65 36.03
C THR A 337 -58.21 10.67 36.82
N PRO A 338 -58.20 10.38 38.15
CA PRO A 338 -56.95 10.29 38.91
C PRO A 338 -56.12 9.08 38.47
N TRP A 339 -54.82 9.32 38.26
CA TRP A 339 -53.83 8.29 37.94
C TRP A 339 -53.05 7.89 39.19
N TYR A 340 -52.67 6.61 39.27
CA TYR A 340 -51.94 6.02 40.38
C TYR A 340 -50.55 5.59 39.93
N TRP A 341 -49.55 5.74 40.80
CA TRP A 341 -48.19 5.32 40.47
C TRP A 341 -47.44 4.80 41.68
N ARG A 342 -46.49 3.89 41.45
CA ARG A 342 -45.60 3.31 42.46
C ARG A 342 -44.24 3.02 41.86
N VAL A 343 -43.20 3.02 42.70
CA VAL A 343 -41.82 2.80 42.28
C VAL A 343 -41.10 1.86 43.24
N ALA A 344 -40.26 0.96 42.71
CA ALA A 344 -39.38 0.09 43.49
C ALA A 344 -37.94 0.35 43.09
N ALA A 345 -37.06 0.53 44.07
CA ALA A 345 -35.62 0.63 43.83
C ALA A 345 -35.03 -0.75 43.47
N VAL A 346 -34.07 -0.78 42.55
CA VAL A 346 -33.39 -1.99 42.08
C VAL A 346 -31.91 -1.85 42.35
N GLY A 347 -31.34 -2.77 43.13
CA GLY A 347 -29.91 -2.84 43.41
C GLY A 347 -29.17 -3.66 42.35
N PRO A 348 -27.87 -3.38 42.11
CA PRO A 348 -27.11 -4.00 41.02
C PRO A 348 -26.82 -5.49 41.24
N GLU A 349 -26.73 -5.93 42.49
CA GLU A 349 -26.45 -7.32 42.88
C GLU A 349 -27.64 -7.99 43.60
N ALA A 350 -28.35 -7.22 44.43
CA ALA A 350 -29.41 -7.75 45.29
C ALA A 350 -30.80 -7.84 44.62
N GLY A 351 -31.03 -7.18 43.48
CA GLY A 351 -32.31 -7.16 42.78
C GLY A 351 -33.29 -6.07 43.28
N ALA A 352 -34.58 -6.24 42.96
CA ALA A 352 -35.62 -5.25 43.27
C ALA A 352 -36.03 -5.29 44.75
N GLY A 353 -36.00 -4.12 45.40
CA GLY A 353 -36.57 -3.90 46.72
C GLY A 353 -38.09 -3.75 46.71
N PRO A 354 -38.70 -3.44 47.86
CA PRO A 354 -40.15 -3.26 47.97
C PRO A 354 -40.66 -2.03 47.19
N TRP A 355 -41.94 -2.08 46.79
CA TRP A 355 -42.64 -0.94 46.17
C TRP A 355 -42.86 0.19 47.18
N SER A 356 -42.83 1.42 46.68
CA SER A 356 -43.25 2.62 47.41
C SER A 356 -44.73 2.58 47.80
N ALA A 357 -45.13 3.50 48.68
CA ALA A 357 -46.53 3.88 48.80
C ALA A 357 -47.08 4.34 47.43
N VAL A 358 -48.41 4.23 47.25
CA VAL A 358 -49.08 4.59 46.00
C VAL A 358 -49.29 6.10 45.94
N GLY A 359 -48.64 6.76 44.99
CA GLY A 359 -48.85 8.16 44.66
C GLY A 359 -50.04 8.36 43.72
N ARG A 360 -50.61 9.58 43.69
CA ARG A 360 -51.79 9.91 42.87
C ARG A 360 -51.74 11.33 42.29
N PHE A 361 -52.21 11.52 41.05
CA PHE A 361 -52.24 12.84 40.39
C PHE A 361 -53.37 12.97 39.35
N ARG A 362 -53.66 14.21 38.92
CA ARG A 362 -54.63 14.53 37.84
C ARG A 362 -54.00 15.45 36.80
N CYS A 363 -54.24 15.16 35.51
CA CYS A 363 -53.85 16.02 34.39
C CYS A 363 -54.94 17.08 34.11
N PRO A 364 -54.60 18.32 33.75
CA PRO A 364 -55.58 19.35 33.44
C PRO A 364 -56.12 19.18 32.01
N ALA A 365 -57.38 19.59 31.78
CA ALA A 365 -57.92 19.76 30.43
C ALA A 365 -57.31 21.04 29.80
N SER A 366 -56.44 20.92 28.80
CA SER A 366 -55.69 22.09 28.27
C SER A 366 -56.30 22.70 26.99
N GLY A 367 -56.64 23.99 27.05
CA GLY A 367 -57.03 24.83 25.91
C GLY A 367 -55.86 25.46 25.12
N SER A 368 -54.62 25.47 25.64
CA SER A 368 -53.43 26.03 24.96
C SER A 368 -52.40 24.95 24.59
N LEU A 369 -51.51 25.26 23.61
CA LEU A 369 -50.42 24.36 23.23
C LEU A 369 -49.27 24.43 24.26
N ALA A 370 -48.98 23.30 24.89
CA ALA A 370 -47.81 23.17 25.77
C ALA A 370 -46.50 23.03 24.96
N ALA A 371 -45.37 23.38 25.59
CA ALA A 371 -44.06 23.05 25.02
C ALA A 371 -43.91 21.52 24.91
N PRO A 372 -43.52 20.98 23.75
CA PRO A 372 -43.24 19.56 23.64
C PRO A 372 -42.05 19.18 24.53
N THR A 373 -41.94 17.89 24.85
CA THR A 373 -40.81 17.38 25.63
C THR A 373 -40.13 16.28 24.84
N LEU A 374 -38.82 16.36 24.77
CA LEU A 374 -37.97 15.45 23.99
C LEU A 374 -38.05 14.04 24.59
N ARG A 375 -38.12 13.02 23.73
CA ARG A 375 -38.20 11.61 24.15
C ARG A 375 -36.99 10.81 23.69
N SER A 376 -36.68 10.85 22.40
CA SER A 376 -35.50 10.18 21.84
C SER A 376 -34.98 10.95 20.62
N PRO A 377 -33.67 11.14 20.44
CA PRO A 377 -32.61 10.86 21.40
C PRO A 377 -32.82 11.57 22.75
N ALA A 378 -32.56 10.89 23.85
CA ALA A 378 -32.64 11.48 25.18
C ALA A 378 -31.61 12.60 25.33
N PHE A 379 -31.80 13.47 26.32
CA PHE A 379 -30.84 14.53 26.60
C PHE A 379 -29.47 13.94 26.94
N GLY A 380 -28.44 14.30 26.17
CA GLY A 380 -27.07 13.81 26.34
C GLY A 380 -26.84 12.38 25.89
N GLU A 381 -27.76 11.77 25.15
CA GLU A 381 -27.59 10.40 24.67
C GLU A 381 -26.39 10.31 23.69
N ARG A 382 -25.46 9.40 23.95
CA ARG A 382 -24.27 9.18 23.11
C ARG A 382 -24.42 7.92 22.28
N SER A 383 -23.65 7.82 21.20
CA SER A 383 -23.61 6.63 20.36
C SER A 383 -24.99 6.18 19.82
N VAL A 384 -25.85 7.13 19.46
CA VAL A 384 -27.23 6.82 19.03
C VAL A 384 -27.28 6.44 17.55
N ALA A 385 -27.76 5.23 17.25
CA ALA A 385 -28.09 4.79 15.90
C ALA A 385 -29.54 5.22 15.57
N VAL A 386 -29.77 6.52 15.36
CA VAL A 386 -31.14 7.02 15.19
C VAL A 386 -31.58 7.02 13.73
N ASP A 387 -32.66 6.30 13.46
CA ASP A 387 -33.45 6.39 12.21
C ASP A 387 -34.53 7.50 12.29
N GLY A 388 -34.81 8.02 13.49
CA GLY A 388 -35.77 9.11 13.71
C GLY A 388 -35.75 9.67 15.12
N MET A 389 -36.29 10.87 15.28
CA MET A 389 -36.47 11.55 16.56
C MET A 389 -37.91 11.48 17.00
N SER A 390 -38.13 11.47 18.31
CA SER A 390 -39.45 11.48 18.91
C SER A 390 -39.54 12.42 20.10
N TRP A 391 -40.71 13.00 20.26
CA TRP A 391 -41.11 13.78 21.43
C TRP A 391 -42.46 13.29 21.92
N TYR A 392 -42.86 13.72 23.11
CA TYR A 392 -44.20 13.42 23.61
C TYR A 392 -45.24 14.28 22.88
N PRO A 393 -46.35 13.70 22.42
CA PRO A 393 -47.38 14.44 21.69
C PRO A 393 -48.02 15.51 22.60
N VAL A 394 -48.34 16.65 22.01
CA VAL A 394 -49.00 17.80 22.64
C VAL A 394 -50.48 17.78 22.24
N ALA A 395 -51.37 17.78 23.24
CA ALA A 395 -52.81 17.77 23.01
C ALA A 395 -53.26 18.97 22.15
N GLY A 396 -54.03 18.68 21.11
CA GLY A 396 -54.53 19.69 20.16
C GLY A 396 -53.47 20.25 19.19
N SER A 397 -52.29 19.64 19.05
CA SER A 397 -51.36 19.99 17.96
C SER A 397 -51.85 19.46 16.62
N THR A 398 -51.76 20.25 15.56
CA THR A 398 -51.94 19.81 14.16
C THR A 398 -50.62 19.45 13.48
N SER A 399 -49.50 20.02 13.94
CA SER A 399 -48.15 19.74 13.45
C SER A 399 -47.08 20.17 14.45
N TYR A 400 -45.81 19.98 14.10
CA TYR A 400 -44.65 20.37 14.91
C TYR A 400 -43.61 21.07 14.05
N GLN A 401 -42.78 21.89 14.69
CA GLN A 401 -41.57 22.44 14.08
C GLN A 401 -40.36 22.05 14.91
N LEU A 402 -39.30 21.61 14.24
CA LEU A 402 -38.03 21.21 14.80
C LEU A 402 -36.92 22.15 14.35
N GLN A 403 -35.90 22.29 15.20
CA GLN A 403 -34.67 23.01 14.88
C GLN A 403 -33.47 22.16 15.31
N PHE A 404 -32.40 22.20 14.52
CA PHE A 404 -31.13 21.52 14.76
C PHE A 404 -29.96 22.48 14.64
N SER A 405 -28.92 22.27 15.44
CA SER A 405 -27.67 23.03 15.39
C SER A 405 -26.48 22.19 15.85
N SER A 406 -25.28 22.51 15.36
CA SER A 406 -24.03 22.02 15.95
C SER A 406 -23.56 22.90 17.13
N TYR A 407 -24.34 23.93 17.49
CA TYR A 407 -24.05 24.87 18.56
C TYR A 407 -25.17 24.85 19.61
N SER A 408 -24.79 24.89 20.88
CA SER A 408 -25.71 24.77 22.01
C SER A 408 -26.66 25.96 22.18
N ASP A 409 -26.36 27.12 21.59
CA ASP A 409 -27.19 28.32 21.72
C ASP A 409 -28.34 28.39 20.71
N MET A 410 -28.32 27.55 19.66
CA MET A 410 -29.37 27.47 18.63
C MET A 410 -29.80 28.85 18.08
N THR A 411 -28.83 29.75 17.93
CA THR A 411 -29.03 31.14 17.46
C THR A 411 -28.37 31.42 16.10
N TYR A 412 -27.73 30.43 15.47
CA TYR A 412 -26.87 30.65 14.31
C TYR A 412 -27.64 30.57 12.99
N SER A 413 -27.24 31.36 11.99
CA SER A 413 -27.91 31.45 10.69
C SER A 413 -27.83 30.18 9.82
N ARG A 414 -27.12 29.14 10.26
CA ARG A 414 -26.98 27.84 9.60
C ARG A 414 -27.79 26.71 10.26
N ASP A 415 -28.67 27.04 11.20
CA ASP A 415 -29.55 26.07 11.86
C ASP A 415 -30.52 25.44 10.85
N ILE A 416 -30.74 24.13 10.96
CA ILE A 416 -31.67 23.40 10.09
C ILE A 416 -33.04 23.42 10.77
N THR A 417 -34.06 23.96 10.11
CA THR A 417 -35.45 24.00 10.62
C THR A 417 -36.36 23.14 9.76
N LEU A 418 -37.19 22.30 10.38
CA LEU A 418 -38.15 21.43 9.71
C LEU A 418 -39.54 21.63 10.30
N THR A 419 -40.57 21.60 9.47
CA THR A 419 -41.97 21.63 9.93
C THR A 419 -42.66 20.35 9.46
N SER A 420 -43.26 19.59 10.38
CA SER A 420 -44.05 18.41 10.04
C SER A 420 -45.38 18.83 9.39
N THR A 421 -45.92 17.98 8.52
CA THR A 421 -47.23 18.19 7.88
C THR A 421 -48.38 17.55 8.65
N SER A 422 -48.07 16.81 9.72
CA SER A 422 -49.04 16.10 10.55
C SER A 422 -48.70 16.21 12.04
N ALA A 423 -49.67 15.85 12.89
CA ALA A 423 -49.50 15.76 14.34
C ALA A 423 -48.63 14.55 14.78
N SER A 424 -47.89 13.92 13.86
CA SER A 424 -46.90 12.90 14.19
C SER A 424 -45.87 13.47 15.15
N ASN A 425 -45.63 12.75 16.24
CA ASN A 425 -44.62 13.06 17.25
C ASN A 425 -43.30 12.32 17.02
N VAL A 426 -43.11 11.78 15.80
CA VAL A 426 -41.90 11.10 15.32
C VAL A 426 -41.56 11.64 13.93
N ILE A 427 -40.27 11.89 13.67
CA ILE A 427 -39.76 12.31 12.37
C ILE A 427 -38.41 11.66 12.07
N GLY A 428 -38.16 11.29 10.81
CA GLY A 428 -36.84 10.81 10.38
C GLY A 428 -35.78 11.91 10.50
N ILE A 429 -34.52 11.53 10.73
CA ILE A 429 -33.41 12.51 10.76
C ILE A 429 -33.03 12.90 9.32
N PRO A 430 -32.95 14.19 8.98
CA PRO A 430 -32.48 14.61 7.66
C PRO A 430 -31.05 14.16 7.39
N GLY A 431 -30.75 13.74 6.15
CA GLY A 431 -29.39 13.36 5.75
C GLY A 431 -28.32 14.45 5.99
N GLN A 432 -28.72 15.74 5.96
CA GLN A 432 -27.84 16.87 6.29
C GLN A 432 -27.43 16.93 7.77
N VAL A 433 -28.31 16.46 8.67
CA VAL A 433 -28.02 16.33 10.10
C VAL A 433 -27.13 15.10 10.33
N LEU A 434 -27.40 13.99 9.61
CA LEU A 434 -26.57 12.77 9.65
C LEU A 434 -25.12 13.02 9.16
N ALA A 435 -24.89 14.03 8.33
CA ALA A 435 -23.55 14.39 7.85
C ALA A 435 -22.67 15.06 8.93
N GLN A 436 -23.23 15.41 10.10
CA GLN A 436 -22.52 16.06 11.22
C GLN A 436 -22.02 15.07 12.29
N ALA A 437 -21.89 13.77 11.95
CA ALA A 437 -21.67 12.66 12.88
C ALA A 437 -20.48 12.79 13.87
N ASN A 438 -19.52 13.69 13.62
CA ASN A 438 -18.31 13.85 14.41
C ASN A 438 -18.40 14.90 15.53
N VAL A 439 -19.55 15.57 15.70
CA VAL A 439 -19.80 16.60 16.72
C VAL A 439 -21.15 16.38 17.41
N PRO A 440 -21.40 16.96 18.61
CA PRO A 440 -22.73 16.95 19.21
C PRO A 440 -23.77 17.63 18.33
N ILE A 441 -24.97 17.08 18.30
CA ILE A 441 -26.13 17.65 17.61
C ILE A 441 -27.12 18.15 18.67
N TYR A 442 -27.41 19.45 18.65
CA TYR A 442 -28.40 20.09 19.50
C TYR A 442 -29.74 20.20 18.76
N TRP A 443 -30.85 19.97 19.46
CA TRP A 443 -32.18 19.96 18.86
C TRP A 443 -33.28 20.42 19.82
N ARG A 444 -34.36 20.99 19.26
CA ARG A 444 -35.58 21.36 19.99
C ARG A 444 -36.81 21.27 19.09
N VAL A 445 -38.00 21.19 19.69
CA VAL A 445 -39.28 21.07 18.97
C VAL A 445 -40.36 21.96 19.60
N ARG A 446 -41.29 22.50 18.79
CA ARG A 446 -42.49 23.21 19.24
C ARG A 446 -43.74 22.68 18.56
N ALA A 447 -44.88 22.69 19.26
CA ALA A 447 -46.16 22.30 18.69
C ALA A 447 -46.78 23.44 17.88
N ILE A 448 -47.58 23.10 16.88
CA ILE A 448 -48.36 24.02 16.05
C ILE A 448 -49.82 23.56 16.07
N ARG A 449 -50.77 24.50 16.15
CA ARG A 449 -52.21 24.27 16.03
C ARG A 449 -52.76 25.26 15.02
N ASN A 450 -53.26 24.77 13.90
CA ASN A 450 -53.87 25.61 12.87
C ASN A 450 -53.00 26.80 12.43
N GLY A 451 -51.67 26.62 12.39
CA GLY A 451 -50.69 27.66 12.02
C GLY A 451 -50.15 28.49 13.20
N GLU A 452 -50.77 28.44 14.38
CA GLU A 452 -50.27 29.11 15.58
C GLU A 452 -49.20 28.26 16.28
N THR A 453 -48.06 28.87 16.63
CA THR A 453 -46.95 28.18 17.28
C THR A 453 -47.05 28.24 18.79
N GLY A 454 -46.92 27.11 19.47
CA GLY A 454 -46.67 27.03 20.90
C GLY A 454 -45.21 27.34 21.26
N PRO A 455 -44.87 27.32 22.56
CA PRO A 455 -43.50 27.51 23.03
C PRO A 455 -42.57 26.37 22.60
N TRP A 456 -41.27 26.68 22.47
CA TRP A 456 -40.22 25.68 22.25
C TRP A 456 -40.05 24.76 23.45
N SER A 457 -39.70 23.51 23.18
CA SER A 457 -39.11 22.62 24.17
C SER A 457 -37.80 23.20 24.72
N GLY A 458 -37.29 22.59 25.79
CA GLY A 458 -35.87 22.72 26.10
C GLY A 458 -34.99 22.19 24.97
N ILE A 459 -33.71 22.55 25.01
CA ILE A 459 -32.70 22.09 24.07
C ILE A 459 -32.22 20.71 24.53
N GLY A 460 -32.38 19.71 23.68
CA GLY A 460 -31.74 18.42 23.81
C GLY A 460 -30.44 18.40 23.00
N TRP A 461 -29.58 17.45 23.31
CA TRP A 461 -28.42 17.16 22.49
C TRP A 461 -28.13 15.67 22.51
N PHE A 462 -27.47 15.17 21.47
CA PHE A 462 -27.04 13.78 21.38
C PHE A 462 -25.81 13.65 20.48
N ARG A 463 -25.15 12.49 20.53
CA ARG A 463 -24.09 12.06 19.61
C ARG A 463 -24.52 10.80 18.89
N GLN A 464 -24.21 10.70 17.61
CA GLN A 464 -24.49 9.49 16.82
C GLN A 464 -23.49 8.38 17.18
N THR A 465 -23.80 7.14 16.82
CA THR A 465 -22.77 6.08 16.80
C THR A 465 -21.53 6.58 16.07
N PRO A 466 -20.32 6.31 16.57
CA PRO A 466 -19.09 6.82 15.95
C PRO A 466 -19.05 6.36 14.49
N ARG A 467 -18.64 7.25 13.59
CA ARG A 467 -18.56 6.96 12.16
C ARG A 467 -17.22 7.44 11.64
N VAL A 468 -16.58 6.56 10.89
CA VAL A 468 -15.40 6.93 10.12
C VAL A 468 -15.79 8.07 9.20
N GLY A 469 -15.09 9.20 9.32
CA GLY A 469 -15.30 10.34 8.43
C GLY A 469 -14.81 10.05 7.01
N TYR A 470 -14.33 11.07 6.29
CA TYR A 470 -13.72 10.82 4.99
C TYR A 470 -12.36 10.14 5.15
N VAL A 471 -12.03 9.30 4.17
CA VAL A 471 -10.78 8.53 4.11
C VAL A 471 -9.90 9.08 2.99
N ARG A 472 -8.59 9.15 3.22
CA ARG A 472 -7.60 9.55 2.22
C ARG A 472 -6.50 8.49 2.09
N PRO A 473 -6.09 8.13 0.86
CA PRO A 473 -6.51 8.72 -0.40
C PRO A 473 -7.92 8.28 -0.83
N ASP A 474 -8.61 9.13 -1.57
CA ASP A 474 -9.96 8.89 -2.10
C ASP A 474 -9.95 8.16 -3.47
N ARG A 475 -8.80 8.12 -4.16
CA ARG A 475 -8.60 7.40 -5.43
C ARG A 475 -7.69 6.18 -5.24
N GLN A 476 -8.09 5.01 -5.73
CA GLN A 476 -7.55 3.70 -5.33
C GLN A 476 -6.56 3.06 -6.33
N THR A 477 -5.98 3.83 -7.25
CA THR A 477 -5.11 3.30 -8.33
C THR A 477 -3.76 4.00 -8.34
N GLY A 478 -2.66 3.23 -8.29
CA GLY A 478 -1.31 3.80 -8.49
C GLY A 478 -0.32 3.64 -7.34
N TYR A 479 -0.57 2.78 -6.34
CA TYR A 479 0.31 2.68 -5.18
C TYR A 479 1.44 1.67 -5.38
N THR A 480 2.59 1.91 -4.75
CA THR A 480 3.73 0.98 -4.76
C THR A 480 3.58 -0.05 -3.63
N ARG A 481 4.68 -0.65 -3.15
CA ARG A 481 4.69 -1.59 -2.01
C ARG A 481 4.23 -0.97 -0.68
N SER A 482 3.88 0.31 -0.68
CA SER A 482 3.37 1.01 0.49
C SER A 482 2.12 1.82 0.16
N MET A 483 1.14 1.78 1.06
CA MET A 483 -0.12 2.50 0.98
C MET A 483 -0.43 3.15 2.34
N PRO A 484 -0.38 4.48 2.43
CA PRO A 484 -0.84 5.20 3.60
C PRO A 484 -2.35 5.43 3.50
N LEU A 485 -3.05 5.22 4.60
CA LEU A 485 -4.49 5.32 4.72
C LEU A 485 -4.83 6.13 5.96
N SER A 486 -5.49 7.27 5.78
CA SER A 486 -5.92 8.14 6.87
C SER A 486 -7.41 8.36 6.87
N TRP A 487 -7.96 8.66 8.03
CA TRP A 487 -9.38 8.94 8.20
C TRP A 487 -9.59 9.98 9.30
N VAL A 488 -10.68 10.74 9.18
CA VAL A 488 -11.15 11.61 10.27
C VAL A 488 -11.84 10.77 11.31
N VAL A 489 -11.44 10.95 12.57
CA VAL A 489 -11.97 10.20 13.71
C VAL A 489 -13.08 10.98 14.41
N SER A 490 -14.11 10.28 14.90
CA SER A 490 -15.18 10.87 15.72
C SER A 490 -14.60 11.55 16.96
N GLN A 491 -14.95 12.82 17.25
CA GLN A 491 -14.38 13.58 18.38
C GLN A 491 -14.99 13.23 19.74
N GLU A 492 -15.33 11.96 19.95
CA GLU A 492 -15.81 11.46 21.23
C GLU A 492 -14.64 10.91 22.05
N PRO A 493 -14.51 11.27 23.35
CA PRO A 493 -13.42 10.79 24.18
C PRO A 493 -13.40 9.25 24.26
N GLY A 494 -12.24 8.64 24.03
CA GLY A 494 -12.06 7.19 24.16
C GLY A 494 -12.52 6.36 22.94
N VAL A 495 -12.87 7.00 21.81
CA VAL A 495 -13.11 6.32 20.54
C VAL A 495 -11.87 5.51 20.14
N ARG A 496 -12.11 4.25 19.78
CA ARG A 496 -11.09 3.37 19.22
C ARG A 496 -11.34 3.19 17.73
N SER A 497 -10.34 3.50 16.92
CA SER A 497 -10.34 3.19 15.49
C SER A 497 -9.60 1.89 15.26
N THR A 498 -10.25 0.90 14.66
CA THR A 498 -9.61 -0.33 14.19
C THR A 498 -9.53 -0.29 12.67
N VAL A 499 -8.33 -0.39 12.14
CA VAL A 499 -8.06 -0.51 10.70
C VAL A 499 -7.43 -1.86 10.42
N GLU A 500 -7.98 -2.55 9.43
CA GLU A 500 -7.55 -3.88 9.02
C GLU A 500 -7.26 -3.88 7.52
N LEU A 501 -6.20 -4.58 7.12
CA LEU A 501 -5.84 -4.85 5.73
C LEU A 501 -5.93 -6.37 5.49
N ALA A 502 -6.50 -6.77 4.36
CA ALA A 502 -6.63 -8.15 3.95
C ALA A 502 -6.27 -8.36 2.48
N SER A 503 -5.88 -9.59 2.14
CA SER A 503 -5.70 -10.01 0.74
C SER A 503 -7.00 -10.46 0.06
N SER A 504 -8.13 -10.43 0.77
CA SER A 504 -9.45 -10.88 0.32
C SER A 504 -10.55 -9.94 0.81
N MET A 505 -11.60 -9.77 0.02
CA MET A 505 -12.72 -8.87 0.32
C MET A 505 -13.55 -9.32 1.54
N SER A 506 -13.50 -10.61 1.87
CA SER A 506 -14.15 -11.22 3.05
C SER A 506 -13.40 -10.99 4.36
N PHE A 507 -12.18 -10.44 4.33
CA PHE A 507 -11.31 -10.26 5.52
C PHE A 507 -10.99 -11.57 6.28
N ASP A 508 -11.10 -12.73 5.62
CA ASP A 508 -10.70 -14.04 6.15
C ASP A 508 -9.16 -14.24 6.15
N ARG A 509 -8.43 -13.45 5.35
CA ARG A 509 -6.97 -13.42 5.31
C ARG A 509 -6.43 -12.03 5.65
N LEU A 510 -6.38 -11.73 6.95
CA LEU A 510 -5.81 -10.50 7.48
C LEU A 510 -4.29 -10.47 7.30
N LEU A 511 -3.78 -9.34 6.83
CA LEU A 511 -2.36 -9.03 6.69
C LEU A 511 -1.89 -8.03 7.74
N PHE A 512 -2.79 -7.14 8.16
CA PHE A 512 -2.50 -6.09 9.13
C PHE A 512 -3.76 -5.78 9.93
N ARG A 513 -3.57 -5.47 11.21
CA ARG A 513 -4.59 -4.92 12.09
C ARG A 513 -3.94 -3.94 13.04
N LEU A 514 -4.48 -2.73 13.09
CA LEU A 514 -4.09 -1.72 14.06
C LEU A 514 -5.35 -1.20 14.73
N THR A 515 -5.34 -1.19 16.06
CA THR A 515 -6.37 -0.52 16.86
C THR A 515 -5.71 0.65 17.58
N THR A 516 -6.12 1.86 17.25
CA THR A 516 -5.69 3.08 17.93
C THR A 516 -6.81 3.57 18.85
N VAL A 517 -6.45 4.08 20.02
CA VAL A 517 -7.36 4.85 20.86
C VAL A 517 -7.06 6.30 20.59
N GLN A 518 -8.06 7.06 20.16
CA GLN A 518 -7.84 8.48 19.87
C GLN A 518 -7.58 9.25 21.18
N ASN A 519 -6.58 10.13 21.16
CA ASN A 519 -6.19 10.95 22.30
C ASN A 519 -5.93 10.08 23.56
N ALA A 520 -5.17 8.99 23.42
CA ALA A 520 -4.75 8.22 24.58
C ALA A 520 -3.83 9.06 25.48
N VAL A 521 -3.71 8.66 26.75
CA VAL A 521 -2.82 9.34 27.71
C VAL A 521 -1.39 9.38 27.16
N GLY A 522 -0.86 10.58 26.94
CA GLY A 522 0.46 10.78 26.34
C GLY A 522 0.51 11.02 24.82
N ASP A 523 -0.62 10.98 24.11
CA ASP A 523 -0.71 11.40 22.70
C ASP A 523 -0.86 12.93 22.60
N TYR A 524 -0.76 13.47 21.38
CA TYR A 524 -1.25 14.83 21.09
C TYR A 524 -2.70 14.80 20.61
N GLN A 525 -3.36 15.96 20.66
CA GLN A 525 -4.72 16.09 20.16
C GLN A 525 -4.77 15.97 18.65
N THR A 526 -5.57 15.02 18.17
CA THR A 526 -5.71 14.79 16.74
C THR A 526 -7.15 14.50 16.34
N ASN A 527 -7.55 15.00 15.16
CA ASN A 527 -8.87 14.72 14.56
C ASN A 527 -8.78 13.72 13.42
N THR A 528 -7.59 13.15 13.19
CA THR A 528 -7.29 12.23 12.11
C THR A 528 -6.52 11.05 12.66
N SER A 529 -6.48 9.94 11.93
CA SER A 529 -5.62 8.79 12.19
C SER A 529 -4.95 8.36 10.88
N LEU A 530 -3.80 7.70 10.96
CA LEU A 530 -3.09 7.12 9.82
C LEU A 530 -2.70 5.68 10.12
N ALA A 531 -2.92 4.80 9.16
CA ALA A 531 -2.21 3.54 9.02
C ALA A 531 -1.33 3.59 7.79
N VAL A 532 -0.16 2.97 7.87
CA VAL A 532 0.73 2.80 6.73
C VAL A 532 0.91 1.33 6.55
N PHE A 533 0.44 0.84 5.42
CA PHE A 533 0.71 -0.52 4.98
C PHE A 533 2.01 -0.45 4.18
N ASP A 534 3.05 -1.16 4.60
CA ASP A 534 4.30 -1.26 3.87
C ASP A 534 4.54 -2.71 3.42
N SER A 535 5.64 -2.92 2.69
CA SER A 535 6.11 -4.26 2.31
C SER A 535 5.09 -5.10 1.51
N LEU A 536 4.14 -4.45 0.84
CA LEU A 536 3.11 -5.10 0.04
C LEU A 536 3.72 -5.70 -1.23
N GLN A 537 3.17 -6.83 -1.68
CA GLN A 537 3.50 -7.40 -3.00
C GLN A 537 3.01 -6.47 -4.11
N ASP A 538 3.81 -6.32 -5.18
CA ASP A 538 3.46 -5.56 -6.39
C ASP A 538 2.29 -6.23 -7.15
N ASP A 539 1.54 -5.44 -7.94
CA ASP A 539 0.44 -5.90 -8.82
C ASP A 539 -0.66 -6.70 -8.13
N LYS A 540 -0.89 -6.45 -6.84
CA LYS A 540 -1.89 -7.16 -6.03
C LYS A 540 -2.93 -6.20 -5.49
N THR A 541 -4.19 -6.65 -5.51
CA THR A 541 -5.30 -5.93 -4.88
C THR A 541 -5.42 -6.31 -3.42
N TYR A 542 -5.50 -5.29 -2.56
CA TYR A 542 -5.73 -5.41 -1.13
C TYR A 542 -7.04 -4.72 -0.77
N TYR A 543 -7.65 -5.17 0.32
CA TYR A 543 -8.89 -4.64 0.86
C TYR A 543 -8.63 -4.11 2.25
N TYR A 544 -9.20 -2.96 2.59
CA TYR A 544 -9.13 -2.40 3.93
C TYR A 544 -10.51 -2.14 4.49
N ARG A 545 -10.63 -2.25 5.81
CA ARG A 545 -11.81 -1.76 6.53
C ARG A 545 -11.38 -0.96 7.75
N ILE A 546 -12.13 0.09 8.04
CA ILE A 546 -11.95 0.94 9.22
C ILE A 546 -13.25 0.91 10.01
N GLN A 547 -13.17 0.64 11.31
CA GLN A 547 -14.32 0.65 12.20
C GLN A 547 -13.99 1.45 13.46
N GLU A 548 -14.86 2.39 13.80
CA GLU A 548 -14.78 3.12 15.06
C GLU A 548 -15.69 2.51 16.12
N THR A 549 -15.24 2.50 17.36
CA THR A 549 -15.96 1.91 18.49
C THR A 549 -15.81 2.80 19.72
N THR A 550 -16.88 2.96 20.48
CA THR A 550 -16.89 3.55 21.83
C THR A 550 -17.03 2.43 22.86
N ALA A 551 -17.15 2.77 24.14
CA ALA A 551 -17.47 1.75 25.15
C ALA A 551 -18.92 1.25 25.01
N GLU A 552 -19.78 2.06 24.41
CA GLU A 552 -21.22 1.88 24.33
C GLU A 552 -21.68 1.23 23.02
N ALA A 553 -21.01 1.53 21.89
CA ALA A 553 -21.41 1.00 20.59
C ALA A 553 -20.25 0.88 19.58
N ALA A 554 -20.46 0.02 18.59
CA ALA A 554 -19.61 -0.05 17.40
C ALA A 554 -20.27 0.67 16.23
N GLY A 555 -19.53 1.58 15.61
CA GLY A 555 -19.91 2.21 14.35
C GLY A 555 -19.94 1.24 13.17
N PRO A 556 -20.61 1.59 12.07
CA PRO A 556 -20.53 0.81 10.84
C PRO A 556 -19.11 0.87 10.25
N PRO A 557 -18.55 -0.27 9.80
CA PRO A 557 -17.25 -0.27 9.14
C PRO A 557 -17.30 0.38 7.76
N LEU A 558 -16.29 1.19 7.45
CA LEU A 558 -16.02 1.71 6.11
C LEU A 558 -15.08 0.75 5.39
N TYR A 559 -15.42 0.38 4.14
CA TYR A 559 -14.62 -0.53 3.30
C TYR A 559 -13.99 0.19 2.11
N GLY A 560 -12.82 -0.27 1.69
CA GLY A 560 -12.20 0.13 0.43
C GLY A 560 -11.17 -0.87 -0.06
N SER A 561 -10.57 -0.59 -1.22
CA SER A 561 -9.55 -1.43 -1.83
C SER A 561 -8.43 -0.61 -2.46
N PHE A 562 -7.33 -1.23 -2.86
CA PHE A 562 -6.33 -0.60 -3.73
C PHE A 562 -5.48 -1.67 -4.40
N THR A 563 -4.90 -1.35 -5.57
CA THR A 563 -3.99 -2.24 -6.29
C THR A 563 -2.58 -1.66 -6.31
N THR A 564 -1.60 -2.47 -5.88
CA THR A 564 -0.18 -2.11 -5.92
C THR A 564 0.39 -2.28 -7.34
N GLY A 565 1.55 -1.71 -7.66
CA GLY A 565 2.33 -2.07 -8.86
C GLY A 565 2.18 -1.18 -10.11
N ASN A 566 1.34 -0.14 -10.06
CA ASN A 566 1.38 0.93 -11.06
C ASN A 566 2.46 1.96 -10.68
N GLN A 567 3.12 2.54 -11.68
CA GLN A 567 4.35 3.32 -11.53
C GLN A 567 4.16 4.59 -10.69
N ARG A 568 5.20 4.93 -9.91
CA ARG A 568 5.37 6.16 -9.08
C ARG A 568 4.48 6.25 -7.83
N PRO A 569 4.86 7.06 -6.83
CA PRO A 569 6.13 7.19 -6.11
C PRO A 569 6.12 6.34 -4.82
N MET A 570 7.25 6.28 -4.12
CA MET A 570 7.29 5.65 -2.80
C MET A 570 7.09 6.70 -1.72
N TRP A 571 5.95 6.62 -1.04
CA TRP A 571 5.84 7.24 0.26
C TRP A 571 6.49 6.36 1.32
N GLN A 572 7.38 6.95 2.11
CA GLN A 572 7.85 6.36 3.35
C GLN A 572 7.31 7.18 4.51
N TYR A 573 6.92 6.50 5.59
CA TYR A 573 6.41 7.15 6.78
C TYR A 573 7.22 6.70 7.98
N LEU A 574 7.65 7.64 8.80
CA LEU A 574 8.35 7.39 10.05
C LEU A 574 7.50 7.98 11.18
N ASN A 575 6.94 7.12 12.02
CA ASN A 575 6.12 7.49 13.16
C ASN A 575 6.41 6.56 14.35
N ALA A 576 5.69 6.74 15.46
CA ALA A 576 5.89 5.93 16.67
C ALA A 576 5.59 4.43 16.52
N GLY A 577 4.81 4.04 15.49
CA GLY A 577 4.48 2.64 15.22
C GLY A 577 5.59 1.88 14.50
N ASN A 578 6.45 2.55 13.74
CA ASN A 578 7.48 1.92 12.91
C ASN A 578 8.89 2.54 13.05
N SER A 579 9.06 3.48 13.97
CA SER A 579 10.34 4.10 14.28
C SER A 579 10.41 4.49 15.77
N PRO A 580 11.59 4.80 16.32
CA PRO A 580 11.73 5.29 17.68
C PRO A 580 11.21 6.72 17.89
N LEU A 581 10.70 7.37 16.84
CA LEU A 581 10.16 8.72 16.94
C LEU A 581 8.93 8.71 17.85
N PRO A 582 8.82 9.65 18.79
CA PRO A 582 7.64 9.75 19.64
C PRO A 582 6.40 10.19 18.85
N ALA A 583 5.21 9.80 19.34
CA ALA A 583 3.97 10.46 18.97
C ALA A 583 3.96 11.83 19.65
N SER A 584 4.62 12.80 19.01
CA SER A 584 4.80 14.12 19.56
C SER A 584 4.69 15.25 18.52
N GLY A 585 4.37 16.45 18.99
CA GLY A 585 4.02 17.61 18.18
C GLY A 585 5.17 18.60 18.15
N GLY A 586 5.52 19.05 16.96
CA GLY A 586 6.73 19.82 16.73
C GLY A 586 7.91 18.94 16.33
N ILE A 587 7.74 18.23 15.20
CA ILE A 587 8.82 17.47 14.55
C ILE A 587 9.51 18.38 13.53
N ARG A 588 10.84 18.41 13.57
CA ARG A 588 11.68 19.03 12.53
C ARG A 588 12.66 18.01 11.98
N ALA A 589 12.41 17.57 10.76
CA ALA A 589 13.29 16.70 9.99
C ALA A 589 14.37 17.52 9.25
N LYS A 590 15.63 17.13 9.39
CA LYS A 590 16.78 17.76 8.71
C LYS A 590 17.59 16.68 8.01
N PRO A 591 17.19 16.29 6.78
CA PRO A 591 17.85 15.24 6.02
C PRO A 591 19.27 15.67 5.62
N GLN A 592 20.19 14.72 5.65
CA GLN A 592 21.59 14.94 5.32
C GLN A 592 21.94 14.37 3.93
N PRO A 593 23.01 14.88 3.27
CA PRO A 593 23.40 14.44 1.93
C PRO A 593 23.79 12.96 1.82
N ASP A 594 24.27 12.37 2.92
CA ASP A 594 24.63 10.95 3.02
C ASP A 594 23.41 10.04 3.22
N GLY A 595 22.21 10.60 3.29
CA GLY A 595 20.96 9.87 3.52
C GLY A 595 20.63 9.65 4.99
N SER A 596 21.48 10.10 5.92
CA SER A 596 21.15 10.18 7.34
C SER A 596 20.12 11.27 7.63
N LEU A 597 19.49 11.21 8.79
CA LEU A 597 18.41 12.10 9.17
C LEU A 597 18.53 12.50 10.63
N TRP A 598 18.55 13.81 10.88
CA TRP A 598 18.33 14.35 12.22
C TRP A 598 16.87 14.77 12.38
N VAL A 599 16.31 14.45 13.53
CA VAL A 599 14.92 14.78 13.87
C VAL A 599 14.90 15.40 15.25
N ALA A 600 14.61 16.69 15.32
CA ALA A 600 14.29 17.34 16.58
C ALA A 600 12.82 17.11 16.92
N THR A 601 12.59 16.71 18.16
CA THR A 601 11.25 16.54 18.73
C THR A 601 11.24 17.12 20.14
N ASP A 602 10.05 17.43 20.61
CA ASP A 602 9.75 17.78 21.99
C ASP A 602 10.06 16.65 23.01
N ARG A 603 10.39 15.41 22.58
CA ARG A 603 10.92 14.36 23.49
C ARG A 603 12.41 14.09 23.36
N GLY A 604 13.12 14.91 22.58
CA GLY A 604 14.56 14.81 22.37
C GLY A 604 14.96 14.78 20.91
N LEU A 605 16.23 14.49 20.68
CA LEU A 605 16.84 14.46 19.35
C LEU A 605 17.01 13.02 18.89
N PHE A 606 16.68 12.74 17.63
CA PHE A 606 16.80 11.40 17.05
C PHE A 606 17.66 11.47 15.79
N TYR A 607 18.53 10.47 15.62
CA TYR A 607 19.41 10.34 14.48
C TYR A 607 19.20 9.00 13.78
N ARG A 608 18.77 9.03 12.53
CA ARG A 608 18.75 7.85 11.66
C ARG A 608 20.05 7.80 10.87
N LYS A 609 20.77 6.68 10.95
CA LYS A 609 22.03 6.47 10.24
C LYS A 609 21.81 6.40 8.70
N PRO A 610 22.88 6.54 7.90
CA PRO A 610 22.82 6.38 6.44
C PRO A 610 22.24 5.04 5.96
N ASP A 611 22.33 3.98 6.77
CA ASP A 611 21.75 2.66 6.50
C ASP A 611 20.21 2.64 6.48
N ARG A 612 19.57 3.74 6.89
CA ARG A 612 18.12 3.97 6.98
C ARG A 612 17.35 3.09 7.96
N LYS A 613 18.03 2.21 8.69
CA LYS A 613 17.43 1.23 9.61
C LYS A 613 17.79 1.53 11.05
N THR A 614 19.03 1.93 11.30
CA THR A 614 19.56 2.13 12.63
C THR A 614 19.24 3.53 13.12
N TRP A 615 18.70 3.60 14.34
CA TRP A 615 18.39 4.85 15.03
C TRP A 615 19.24 5.00 16.29
N VAL A 616 19.57 6.25 16.61
CA VAL A 616 20.16 6.66 17.88
C VAL A 616 19.25 7.73 18.48
N SER A 617 18.84 7.52 19.72
CA SER A 617 17.96 8.45 20.45
C SER A 617 18.75 9.20 21.51
N TYR A 618 18.57 10.52 21.55
CA TYR A 618 19.15 11.44 22.53
C TYR A 618 18.00 12.11 23.30
N THR A 619 17.44 11.37 24.25
CA THR A 619 16.48 11.84 25.27
C THR A 619 17.20 12.29 26.55
N PRO A 620 16.55 13.04 27.46
CA PRO A 620 17.12 13.36 28.77
C PRO A 620 17.62 12.10 29.51
N ALA A 621 16.85 11.01 29.49
CA ALA A 621 17.25 9.74 30.09
C ALA A 621 18.50 9.14 29.43
N SER A 622 18.52 9.01 28.09
CA SER A 622 19.63 8.38 27.36
C SER A 622 20.94 9.20 27.40
N THR A 623 20.83 10.52 27.59
CA THR A 623 21.98 11.42 27.63
C THR A 623 22.49 11.68 29.05
N GLY A 624 21.81 11.17 30.08
CA GLY A 624 22.12 11.49 31.48
C GLY A 624 21.85 12.97 31.80
N ASN A 625 20.73 13.51 31.31
CA ASN A 625 20.31 14.92 31.42
C ASN A 625 21.30 15.92 30.80
N LYS A 626 22.12 15.50 29.83
CA LYS A 626 23.00 16.42 29.08
C LYS A 626 22.24 17.24 28.05
N LEU A 627 21.22 16.66 27.42
CA LEU A 627 20.23 17.40 26.62
C LEU A 627 18.97 17.60 27.48
N THR A 628 18.63 18.85 27.78
CA THR A 628 17.47 19.22 28.61
C THR A 628 16.57 20.22 27.89
N GLY A 629 15.25 20.10 28.06
CA GLY A 629 14.25 20.92 27.39
C GLY A 629 13.80 20.36 26.03
N LEU A 630 12.72 20.91 25.50
CA LEU A 630 12.12 20.48 24.24
C LEU A 630 13.03 20.85 23.06
N ALA A 631 13.50 19.87 22.27
CA ALA A 631 14.27 20.16 21.07
C ALA A 631 13.33 20.70 19.98
N LYS A 632 13.48 21.99 19.66
CA LYS A 632 12.60 22.70 18.72
C LYS A 632 13.10 22.64 17.28
N ASP A 633 14.42 22.70 17.10
CA ASP A 633 15.03 22.52 15.79
C ASP A 633 16.47 22.02 15.90
N VAL A 634 17.02 21.52 14.79
CA VAL A 634 18.38 21.00 14.68
C VAL A 634 19.04 21.49 13.39
N VAL A 635 20.34 21.80 13.43
CA VAL A 635 21.15 22.02 12.21
C VAL A 635 22.48 21.30 12.34
N VAL A 636 23.09 20.95 11.22
CA VAL A 636 24.39 20.29 11.16
C VAL A 636 25.33 21.17 10.35
N ASP A 637 26.50 21.47 10.90
CA ASP A 637 27.51 22.24 10.19
C ASP A 637 28.33 21.40 9.20
N ARG A 638 29.20 22.05 8.43
CA ARG A 638 30.02 21.39 7.41
C ARG A 638 31.07 20.42 8.01
N GLN A 639 31.38 20.57 9.28
CA GLN A 639 32.30 19.73 10.03
C GLN A 639 31.58 18.52 10.67
N GLY A 640 30.25 18.45 10.56
CA GLY A 640 29.43 17.39 11.13
C GLY A 640 29.06 17.62 12.60
N VAL A 641 29.29 18.82 13.14
CA VAL A 641 28.83 19.20 14.48
C VAL A 641 27.34 19.46 14.43
N VAL A 642 26.64 18.91 15.42
CA VAL A 642 25.19 19.00 15.51
C VAL A 642 24.82 20.08 16.51
N TRP A 643 23.98 21.00 16.10
CA TRP A 643 23.47 22.09 16.90
C TRP A 643 21.98 21.87 17.15
N VAL A 644 21.52 22.04 18.38
CA VAL A 644 20.14 21.80 18.78
C VAL A 644 19.61 23.00 19.52
N ALA A 645 18.56 23.63 19.00
CA ALA A 645 17.87 24.70 19.69
C ALA A 645 16.79 24.10 20.60
N THR A 646 16.78 24.54 21.85
CA THR A 646 15.70 24.27 22.80
C THR A 646 15.06 25.59 23.20
N GLU A 647 14.01 25.58 24.00
CA GLU A 647 13.38 26.83 24.46
C GLU A 647 14.30 27.69 25.35
N ARG A 648 15.43 27.16 25.83
CA ARG A 648 16.29 27.87 26.81
C ARG A 648 17.76 27.89 26.48
N ASN A 649 18.21 26.94 25.68
CA ASN A 649 19.63 26.77 25.40
C ASN A 649 19.84 26.32 23.98
N LEU A 650 21.00 26.69 23.45
CA LEU A 650 21.61 26.04 22.32
C LEU A 650 22.48 24.89 22.84
N PHE A 651 22.38 23.71 22.26
CA PHE A 651 23.27 22.59 22.55
C PHE A 651 24.14 22.32 21.34
N ARG A 652 25.39 21.98 21.61
CA ARG A 652 26.38 21.55 20.62
C ARG A 652 26.79 20.11 20.92
N LEU A 653 26.73 19.25 19.91
CA LEU A 653 27.11 17.85 19.98
C LEU A 653 28.23 17.55 18.97
N GLU A 654 29.37 17.11 19.48
CA GLU A 654 30.55 16.76 18.68
C GLU A 654 31.24 15.52 19.28
N GLY A 655 31.42 14.46 18.47
CA GLY A 655 32.09 13.23 18.93
C GLY A 655 31.44 12.56 20.15
N GLY A 656 30.13 12.75 20.36
CA GLY A 656 29.42 12.26 21.55
C GLY A 656 29.47 13.19 22.78
N ASN A 657 30.25 14.28 22.71
CA ASN A 657 30.35 15.27 23.77
C ASN A 657 29.29 16.35 23.60
N TRP A 658 28.56 16.61 24.68
CA TRP A 658 27.53 17.65 24.76
C TRP A 658 28.07 18.90 25.42
N GLN A 659 27.84 20.05 24.81
CA GLN A 659 28.08 21.36 25.38
C GLN A 659 26.78 22.15 25.41
N LYS A 660 26.37 22.58 26.60
CA LYS A 660 25.24 23.48 26.82
C LYS A 660 25.70 24.93 26.69
N ILE A 661 25.01 25.70 25.85
CA ILE A 661 25.29 27.12 25.58
C ILE A 661 24.02 27.90 25.91
N PRO A 662 23.96 28.54 27.10
CA PRO A 662 22.81 29.33 27.49
C PRO A 662 22.56 30.47 26.50
N TYR A 663 21.28 30.76 26.24
CA TYR A 663 20.91 31.96 25.51
C TYR A 663 21.29 33.23 26.30
N PRO A 664 21.44 34.38 25.63
CA PRO A 664 21.83 35.63 26.27
C PRO A 664 20.74 36.23 27.18
N PHE A 665 19.59 35.56 27.38
CA PHE A 665 18.49 35.96 28.26
C PHE A 665 18.09 34.80 29.18
N PRO A 666 17.54 35.08 30.36
CA PRO A 666 17.17 34.05 31.33
C PRO A 666 15.81 33.37 31.07
N GLN A 667 15.02 33.85 30.11
CA GLN A 667 13.64 33.39 29.88
C GLN A 667 13.54 32.30 28.80
N SER A 668 12.50 31.48 28.89
CA SER A 668 12.11 30.54 27.82
C SER A 668 11.69 31.32 26.58
N VAL A 669 12.12 30.87 25.41
CA VAL A 669 11.80 31.49 24.12
C VAL A 669 11.07 30.54 23.20
N TYR A 670 10.18 31.12 22.39
CA TYR A 670 9.56 30.42 21.28
C TYR A 670 10.54 30.38 20.10
N VAL A 671 11.22 29.26 19.91
CA VAL A 671 12.09 29.03 18.75
C VAL A 671 11.22 28.75 17.52
N GLY A 672 11.24 29.65 16.54
CA GLY A 672 10.55 29.47 15.27
C GLY A 672 11.32 28.53 14.33
N ASP A 673 12.59 28.86 14.09
CA ASP A 673 13.48 28.18 13.15
C ASP A 673 14.94 28.34 13.58
N MET A 674 15.78 27.38 13.19
CA MET A 674 17.23 27.48 13.34
C MET A 674 17.93 27.24 12.02
N LEU A 675 18.84 28.15 11.69
CA LEU A 675 19.53 28.22 10.40
C LEU A 675 21.03 28.33 10.63
N ILE A 676 21.81 27.81 9.70
CA ILE A 676 23.27 27.89 9.71
C ILE A 676 23.77 28.39 8.36
N ASP A 677 24.66 29.39 8.38
CA ASP A 677 25.27 29.93 7.17
C ASP A 677 26.51 29.13 6.72
N SER A 678 27.08 29.50 5.57
CA SER A 678 28.24 28.83 4.99
C SER A 678 29.51 28.91 5.86
N GLN A 679 29.54 29.85 6.80
CA GLN A 679 30.65 30.13 7.74
C GLN A 679 30.47 29.42 9.09
N GLY A 680 29.36 28.71 9.31
CA GLY A 680 29.04 28.06 10.57
C GLY A 680 28.45 28.99 11.63
N THR A 681 27.97 30.17 11.25
CA THR A 681 27.21 31.05 12.16
C THR A 681 25.81 30.48 12.34
N ILE A 682 25.35 30.39 13.60
CA ILE A 682 24.01 29.91 13.93
C ILE A 682 23.07 31.11 14.11
N TYR A 683 21.90 31.03 13.48
CA TYR A 683 20.80 31.96 13.67
C TYR A 683 19.62 31.22 14.28
N VAL A 684 19.08 31.76 15.37
CA VAL A 684 17.83 31.26 15.96
C VAL A 684 16.79 32.36 15.87
N LEU A 685 15.68 32.07 15.19
CA LEU A 685 14.54 32.98 15.05
C LEU A 685 13.63 32.82 16.26
N ILE A 686 13.27 33.94 16.90
CA ILE A 686 12.45 33.93 18.11
C ILE A 686 11.11 34.60 17.85
N GLY A 687 10.02 33.89 18.17
CA GLY A 687 8.65 34.39 18.11
C GLY A 687 8.36 35.38 19.24
N GLY A 688 9.00 36.54 19.21
CA GLY A 688 8.82 37.62 20.18
C GLY A 688 10.03 38.53 20.35
N ASP A 689 11.25 38.02 20.08
CA ASP A 689 12.51 38.69 20.44
C ASP A 689 13.52 38.80 19.28
N GLY A 690 13.05 38.74 18.04
CA GLY A 690 13.90 38.99 16.87
C GLY A 690 14.76 37.80 16.45
N ILE A 691 15.99 38.09 16.02
CA ILE A 691 16.98 37.14 15.56
C ILE A 691 18.15 37.15 16.55
N ILE A 692 18.50 35.98 17.09
CA ILE A 692 19.75 35.81 17.84
C ILE A 692 20.79 35.10 16.96
N GLN A 693 21.96 35.72 16.85
CA GLN A 693 23.11 35.22 16.12
C GLN A 693 24.15 34.69 17.11
N TYR A 694 24.66 33.49 16.89
CA TYR A 694 25.80 32.92 17.60
C TYR A 694 26.97 32.76 16.64
N LYS A 695 28.02 33.55 16.86
CA LYS A 695 29.21 33.59 16.01
C LYS A 695 30.46 33.56 16.88
N LYS A 696 31.33 32.55 16.66
CA LYS A 696 32.63 32.43 17.37
C LYS A 696 32.52 32.58 18.89
N GLY A 697 31.51 31.97 19.52
CA GLY A 697 31.32 32.03 20.97
C GLY A 697 30.57 33.25 21.50
N GLN A 698 30.17 34.18 20.63
CA GLN A 698 29.51 35.44 21.01
C GLN A 698 28.07 35.48 20.53
N TRP A 699 27.20 36.05 21.36
CA TRP A 699 25.80 36.29 21.05
C TRP A 699 25.59 37.73 20.57
N THR A 700 24.79 37.91 19.53
CA THR A 700 24.31 39.23 19.08
C THR A 700 22.83 39.16 18.72
N ARG A 701 22.08 40.23 18.96
CA ARG A 701 20.63 40.27 18.75
C ARG A 701 20.23 41.36 17.78
N TYR A 702 19.23 41.08 16.95
CA TYR A 702 18.71 41.99 15.94
C TYR A 702 17.18 41.98 15.94
N GLY A 703 16.55 43.13 15.72
CA GLY A 703 15.09 43.23 15.57
C GLY A 703 14.29 42.85 16.82
N THR A 704 14.73 43.26 18.01
CA THR A 704 14.22 42.85 19.34
C THR A 704 12.76 43.23 19.64
N SER A 705 12.03 43.82 18.71
CA SER A 705 10.60 44.13 18.81
C SER A 705 9.74 43.37 17.79
N THR A 706 10.35 42.47 17.01
CA THR A 706 9.71 41.80 15.89
C THR A 706 9.79 40.29 16.09
N ALA A 707 8.65 39.62 15.96
CA ALA A 707 8.59 38.15 16.00
C ALA A 707 8.99 37.58 14.63
N PHE A 708 9.90 36.60 14.63
CA PHE A 708 10.26 35.83 13.43
C PHE A 708 10.00 34.34 13.65
N PHE A 709 9.48 33.66 12.62
CA PHE A 709 8.98 32.29 12.75
C PHE A 709 9.67 31.28 11.84
N HIS A 710 9.99 31.67 10.62
CA HIS A 710 10.61 30.85 9.58
C HIS A 710 11.63 31.69 8.83
N GLY A 711 12.70 31.05 8.38
CA GLY A 711 13.67 31.73 7.55
C GLY A 711 14.34 30.84 6.53
N ALA A 712 15.04 31.49 5.62
CA ALA A 712 15.86 30.84 4.62
C ALA A 712 17.14 31.65 4.42
N ILE A 713 18.27 30.96 4.29
CA ILE A 713 19.56 31.57 3.97
C ILE A 713 19.86 31.29 2.50
N ASP A 714 20.20 32.34 1.75
CA ASP A 714 20.62 32.20 0.35
C ASP A 714 22.12 31.89 0.20
N ARG A 715 22.59 31.65 -1.03
CA ARG A 715 24.00 31.33 -1.30
C ARG A 715 24.99 32.43 -0.91
N ASN A 716 24.54 33.66 -0.68
CA ASN A 716 25.38 34.78 -0.26
C ASN A 716 25.33 34.98 1.26
N ASP A 717 24.83 34.00 2.02
CA ASP A 717 24.64 34.05 3.47
C ASP A 717 23.69 35.16 3.95
N VAL A 718 22.78 35.64 3.08
CA VAL A 718 21.72 36.57 3.48
C VAL A 718 20.55 35.78 4.05
N LEU A 719 20.16 36.12 5.28
CA LEU A 719 19.02 35.55 5.97
C LEU A 719 17.74 36.32 5.63
N TRP A 720 16.76 35.60 5.12
CA TRP A 720 15.39 36.07 4.91
C TRP A 720 14.49 35.45 5.97
N ALA A 721 13.76 36.24 6.73
CA ALA A 721 12.91 35.75 7.81
C ALA A 721 11.52 36.39 7.75
N ASN A 722 10.45 35.61 7.93
CA ASN A 722 9.10 36.17 7.98
C ASN A 722 8.78 36.75 9.35
N SER A 723 8.11 37.89 9.35
CA SER A 723 7.33 38.38 10.49
C SER A 723 5.84 38.26 10.17
N TYR A 724 4.96 38.63 11.11
CA TYR A 724 3.52 38.68 10.83
C TYR A 724 3.23 39.53 9.59
N ASN A 725 3.69 40.78 9.49
CA ASN A 725 3.27 41.69 8.42
C ASN A 725 4.37 42.10 7.44
N SER A 726 5.55 41.48 7.54
CA SER A 726 6.72 41.88 6.75
C SER A 726 7.71 40.72 6.57
N ILE A 727 8.70 40.95 5.70
CA ILE A 727 9.85 40.07 5.53
C ILE A 727 11.09 40.83 6.02
N GLY A 728 11.83 40.27 6.96
CA GLY A 728 13.15 40.74 7.35
C GLY A 728 14.22 40.19 6.41
N ARG A 729 15.12 41.06 5.95
CA ARG A 729 16.34 40.70 5.21
C ARG A 729 17.54 41.09 6.06
N PHE A 730 18.38 40.12 6.37
CA PHE A 730 19.56 40.30 7.21
C PHE A 730 20.83 39.89 6.45
N ASP A 731 21.73 40.84 6.21
CA ASP A 731 22.97 40.63 5.45
C ASP A 731 24.18 40.24 6.33
N GLY A 732 23.94 39.87 7.58
CA GLY A 732 24.98 39.63 8.57
C GLY A 732 25.27 40.83 9.48
N THR A 733 24.85 42.03 9.09
CA THR A 733 25.07 43.28 9.86
C THR A 733 23.79 44.09 10.02
N ASN A 734 23.05 44.29 8.93
CA ASN A 734 21.86 45.14 8.86
C ASN A 734 20.60 44.29 8.67
N LEU A 735 19.56 44.61 9.43
CA LEU A 735 18.23 44.04 9.27
C LEU A 735 17.31 45.08 8.63
N THR A 736 16.85 44.82 7.41
CA THR A 736 15.89 45.66 6.69
C THR A 736 14.55 44.95 6.51
N PHE A 737 13.46 45.71 6.42
CA PHE A 737 12.11 45.16 6.30
C PHE A 737 11.51 45.44 4.93
N ILE A 738 10.80 44.45 4.41
CA ILE A 738 9.96 44.55 3.22
C ILE A 738 8.51 44.34 3.69
N ASP A 739 7.73 45.41 3.68
CA ASP A 739 6.30 45.38 4.01
C ASP A 739 5.46 46.02 2.88
N ARG A 740 4.15 46.16 3.11
CA ARG A 740 3.21 46.78 2.16
C ARG A 740 3.55 48.24 1.84
N ALA A 741 4.01 49.00 2.83
CA ALA A 741 4.28 50.43 2.74
C ALA A 741 5.69 50.74 2.20
N THR A 742 6.68 49.89 2.50
CA THR A 742 8.10 50.15 2.21
C THR A 742 8.66 49.37 1.03
N GLY A 743 8.06 48.22 0.66
CA GLY A 743 8.65 47.30 -0.32
C GLY A 743 7.65 46.57 -1.24
N GLY A 744 6.38 46.98 -1.25
CA GLY A 744 5.37 46.52 -2.20
C GLY A 744 4.94 45.06 -2.04
N LEU A 745 5.13 44.44 -0.85
CA LEU A 745 4.66 43.08 -0.59
C LEU A 745 3.12 43.00 -0.72
N PRO A 746 2.55 42.18 -1.62
CA PRO A 746 1.09 42.17 -1.84
C PRO A 746 0.31 41.43 -0.74
N LEU A 747 1.00 40.70 0.14
CA LEU A 747 0.38 39.90 1.19
C LEU A 747 0.29 40.65 2.53
N GLY A 748 -0.65 40.22 3.37
CA GLY A 748 -0.81 40.73 4.73
C GLY A 748 0.04 39.94 5.72
N ASN A 749 -0.37 38.69 6.01
CA ASN A 749 0.25 37.87 7.03
C ASN A 749 1.23 36.85 6.44
N VAL A 750 2.55 36.98 6.60
CA VAL A 750 3.49 36.00 6.02
C VAL A 750 3.69 34.81 6.96
N ASN A 751 3.33 33.61 6.52
CA ASN A 751 3.44 32.38 7.31
C ASN A 751 4.69 31.56 7.00
N GLN A 752 5.15 31.55 5.75
CA GLN A 752 6.27 30.74 5.27
C GLN A 752 7.10 31.53 4.27
N ILE A 753 8.39 31.25 4.23
CA ILE A 753 9.36 31.88 3.34
C ILE A 753 10.35 30.82 2.83
N SER A 754 10.70 30.91 1.56
CA SER A 754 11.82 30.16 1.00
C SER A 754 12.48 31.00 -0.07
N VAL A 755 13.79 30.83 -0.17
CA VAL A 755 14.60 31.41 -1.23
C VAL A 755 15.13 30.29 -2.11
N ASP A 756 15.23 30.54 -3.42
CA ASP A 756 15.86 29.60 -4.32
C ASP A 756 17.37 29.52 -4.05
N SER A 757 18.02 28.50 -4.60
CA SER A 757 19.45 28.32 -4.33
C SER A 757 20.31 29.46 -4.89
N SER A 758 19.84 30.26 -5.86
CA SER A 758 20.62 31.40 -6.36
C SER A 758 20.48 32.68 -5.52
N GLY A 759 19.52 32.74 -4.58
CA GLY A 759 19.22 33.96 -3.83
C GLY A 759 18.43 35.00 -4.63
N THR A 760 17.92 34.63 -5.80
CA THR A 760 17.27 35.56 -6.71
C THR A 760 15.76 35.46 -6.69
N VAL A 761 15.19 34.34 -6.27
CA VAL A 761 13.74 34.16 -6.20
C VAL A 761 13.32 33.98 -4.75
N LEU A 762 12.47 34.90 -4.29
CA LEU A 762 11.87 34.88 -2.96
C LEU A 762 10.40 34.46 -3.08
N ALA A 763 10.01 33.41 -2.36
CA ALA A 763 8.64 32.93 -2.29
C ALA A 763 8.11 33.04 -0.86
N VAL A 764 6.92 33.59 -0.71
CA VAL A 764 6.25 33.78 0.58
C VAL A 764 4.77 33.45 0.51
N SER A 765 4.21 32.91 1.58
CA SER A 765 2.78 32.59 1.64
C SER A 765 2.04 33.26 2.79
N SER A 766 0.73 33.46 2.63
CA SER A 766 -0.19 34.06 3.60
C SER A 766 -1.48 33.27 3.65
N GLY A 767 -1.47 32.11 4.32
CA GLY A 767 -2.62 31.20 4.36
C GLY A 767 -3.03 30.78 2.95
N SER A 768 -4.05 31.41 2.38
CA SER A 768 -4.61 31.09 1.05
C SER A 768 -3.89 31.73 -0.14
N ASN A 769 -2.79 32.45 0.05
CA ASN A 769 -2.09 33.14 -1.04
C ASN A 769 -0.58 32.85 -1.05
N LEU A 770 0.00 32.85 -2.25
CA LEU A 770 1.43 32.80 -2.52
C LEU A 770 1.85 34.09 -3.23
N ALA A 771 2.98 34.66 -2.84
CA ALA A 771 3.64 35.73 -3.58
C ALA A 771 5.08 35.35 -3.89
N VAL A 772 5.49 35.58 -5.14
CA VAL A 772 6.84 35.27 -5.64
C VAL A 772 7.47 36.52 -6.22
N ARG A 773 8.76 36.73 -5.97
CA ARG A 773 9.54 37.84 -6.53
C ARG A 773 10.89 37.36 -7.02
N SER A 774 11.20 37.66 -8.27
CA SER A 774 12.53 37.48 -8.85
C SER A 774 13.42 38.70 -8.60
N ALA A 775 14.74 38.55 -8.69
CA ALA A 775 15.71 39.61 -8.42
C ALA A 775 15.46 40.85 -9.30
N GLY A 776 15.20 42.00 -8.65
CA GLY A 776 14.87 43.26 -9.34
C GLY A 776 13.47 43.31 -9.98
N GLY A 777 12.67 42.25 -9.89
CA GLY A 777 11.32 42.17 -10.46
C GLY A 777 10.19 42.58 -9.50
N ASN A 778 8.99 42.68 -10.06
CA ASN A 778 7.73 42.90 -9.33
C ASN A 778 7.23 41.59 -8.69
N TRP A 779 6.40 41.73 -7.65
CA TRP A 779 5.72 40.60 -7.03
C TRP A 779 4.62 40.03 -7.94
N THR A 780 4.54 38.71 -8.04
CA THR A 780 3.40 38.00 -8.61
C THR A 780 2.64 37.29 -7.50
N GLN A 781 1.31 37.45 -7.46
CA GLN A 781 0.45 36.81 -6.46
C GLN A 781 -0.40 35.71 -7.11
N THR A 782 -0.50 34.57 -6.45
CA THR A 782 -1.35 33.44 -6.86
C THR A 782 -2.19 32.99 -5.68
N ASN A 783 -3.51 32.89 -5.86
CA ASN A 783 -4.39 32.29 -4.85
C ASN A 783 -4.22 30.77 -4.84
N VAL A 784 -4.30 30.15 -3.66
CA VAL A 784 -4.16 28.71 -3.49
C VAL A 784 -5.15 27.92 -4.36
N SER A 785 -6.36 28.43 -4.62
CA SER A 785 -7.33 27.77 -5.52
C SER A 785 -6.85 27.62 -6.97
N ASN A 786 -5.91 28.48 -7.40
CA ASN A 786 -5.28 28.41 -8.72
C ASN A 786 -4.06 27.47 -8.75
N ILE A 787 -3.57 27.07 -7.58
CA ILE A 787 -2.48 26.09 -7.40
C ILE A 787 -3.09 24.69 -7.23
N ASP A 788 -4.09 24.61 -6.36
CA ASP A 788 -4.85 23.42 -6.01
C ASP A 788 -6.30 23.82 -5.72
N ARG A 789 -7.21 23.43 -6.63
CA ARG A 789 -8.63 23.84 -6.60
C ARG A 789 -9.36 23.46 -5.30
N ASN A 790 -8.90 22.41 -4.61
CA ASN A 790 -9.54 21.89 -3.41
C ASN A 790 -8.89 22.39 -2.12
N ALA A 791 -7.80 23.16 -2.22
CA ALA A 791 -7.06 23.66 -1.08
C ALA A 791 -7.66 24.97 -0.53
N SER A 792 -7.58 25.14 0.78
CA SER A 792 -7.98 26.38 1.48
C SER A 792 -6.79 27.18 1.99
N TYR A 793 -5.61 26.57 2.15
CA TYR A 793 -4.38 27.24 2.55
C TYR A 793 -3.11 26.50 2.07
N ILE A 794 -1.99 27.20 2.17
CA ILE A 794 -0.61 26.73 1.97
C ILE A 794 0.01 26.52 3.35
N SER A 795 0.49 25.31 3.60
CA SER A 795 1.12 24.91 4.86
C SER A 795 2.62 25.21 4.88
N SER A 796 3.31 24.89 3.78
CA SER A 796 4.76 25.07 3.66
C SER A 796 5.17 25.14 2.20
N LEU A 797 6.38 25.62 1.93
CA LEU A 797 6.92 25.78 0.58
C LEU A 797 8.43 25.62 0.61
N ALA A 798 8.98 25.04 -0.46
CA ALA A 798 10.41 24.80 -0.60
C ALA A 798 10.80 24.76 -2.08
N PHE A 799 12.05 25.12 -2.36
CA PHE A 799 12.65 24.88 -3.68
C PHE A 799 13.31 23.50 -3.72
N ASP A 800 13.19 22.80 -4.85
CA ASP A 800 13.98 21.60 -5.12
C ASP A 800 15.38 21.92 -5.69
N GLN A 801 16.19 20.90 -5.96
CA GLN A 801 17.55 21.11 -6.49
C GLN A 801 17.58 21.72 -7.89
N GLN A 802 16.45 21.70 -8.62
CA GLN A 802 16.30 22.35 -9.92
C GLN A 802 15.70 23.77 -9.79
N ASN A 803 15.65 24.33 -8.57
CA ASN A 803 15.03 25.63 -8.26
C ASN A 803 13.56 25.71 -8.69
N ARG A 804 12.83 24.59 -8.71
CA ARG A 804 11.38 24.61 -8.91
C ARG A 804 10.69 24.79 -7.57
N LEU A 805 9.79 25.76 -7.50
CA LEU A 805 9.00 26.01 -6.30
C LEU A 805 7.97 24.88 -6.12
N THR A 806 8.02 24.24 -4.96
CA THR A 806 7.04 23.24 -4.54
C THR A 806 6.31 23.75 -3.31
N VAL A 807 4.99 23.61 -3.32
CA VAL A 807 4.06 24.12 -2.31
C VAL A 807 3.27 22.95 -1.73
N LEU A 808 3.30 22.85 -0.41
CA LEU A 808 2.46 21.97 0.37
C LEU A 808 1.16 22.70 0.68
N THR A 809 0.05 22.29 0.06
CA THR A 809 -1.28 22.84 0.30
C THR A 809 -2.01 22.05 1.38
N SER A 810 -3.20 22.49 1.80
CA SER A 810 -4.07 21.73 2.71
C SER A 810 -4.55 20.39 2.15
N THR A 811 -4.34 20.11 0.87
CA THR A 811 -4.86 18.93 0.16
C THR A 811 -3.82 18.16 -0.63
N ASN A 812 -2.77 18.80 -1.14
CA ASN A 812 -1.83 18.19 -2.07
C ASN A 812 -0.43 18.82 -1.99
N LEU A 813 0.54 18.15 -2.62
CA LEU A 813 1.85 18.72 -2.93
C LEU A 813 1.83 19.18 -4.38
N CYS A 814 2.02 20.47 -4.64
CA CYS A 814 1.96 21.05 -5.97
C CYS A 814 3.31 21.67 -6.35
N ARG A 815 3.75 21.45 -7.59
CA ARG A 815 5.00 22.01 -8.10
C ARG A 815 4.75 22.93 -9.27
N GLN A 816 5.47 24.04 -9.30
CA GLN A 816 5.45 24.98 -10.40
C GLN A 816 6.29 24.45 -11.58
N ILE A 817 5.68 24.41 -12.76
CA ILE A 817 6.35 24.07 -14.02
C ILE A 817 6.05 25.20 -15.02
N GLY A 818 7.02 26.08 -15.23
CA GLY A 818 6.78 27.31 -15.98
C GLY A 818 5.75 28.20 -15.27
N GLN A 819 4.66 28.53 -15.96
CA GLN A 819 3.56 29.34 -15.41
C GLN A 819 2.41 28.50 -14.83
N THR A 820 2.46 27.17 -14.93
CA THR A 820 1.39 26.28 -14.46
C THR A 820 1.77 25.57 -13.17
N TRP A 821 0.74 25.20 -12.41
CA TRP A 821 0.88 24.36 -11.23
C TRP A 821 0.43 22.95 -11.56
N VAL A 822 1.27 21.98 -11.21
CA VAL A 822 0.99 20.56 -11.43
C VAL A 822 1.03 19.87 -10.07
N GLY A 823 -0.05 19.16 -9.74
CA GLY A 823 -0.06 18.26 -8.58
C GLY A 823 1.01 17.20 -8.75
N VAL A 824 1.82 17.01 -7.72
CA VAL A 824 2.86 15.99 -7.71
C VAL A 824 2.16 14.62 -7.71
N GLU A 825 2.39 13.84 -8.77
CA GLU A 825 1.66 12.61 -9.04
C GLU A 825 1.77 11.61 -7.88
N GLY A 826 0.64 11.10 -7.38
CA GLY A 826 0.62 10.20 -6.21
C GLY A 826 1.01 10.85 -4.89
N ALA A 827 1.33 12.14 -4.86
CA ALA A 827 1.39 12.89 -3.62
C ALA A 827 -0.05 13.16 -3.20
N PHE A 828 -0.46 12.62 -2.06
CA PHE A 828 -1.70 13.00 -1.42
C PHE A 828 -1.38 13.19 0.04
N LEU A 829 -1.98 14.21 0.64
CA LEU A 829 -1.81 14.42 2.06
C LEU A 829 -2.94 13.69 2.77
N THR A 830 -2.52 12.87 3.72
CA THR A 830 -3.34 12.15 4.67
C THR A 830 -3.87 13.12 5.71
N SER A 831 -4.62 14.15 5.28
CA SER A 831 -5.34 15.12 6.11
C SER A 831 -4.57 15.68 7.32
N ALA A 832 -4.03 16.89 7.21
CA ALA A 832 -3.61 17.65 8.38
C ALA A 832 -4.20 19.06 8.30
N SER A 833 -5.40 19.21 8.87
CA SER A 833 -6.07 20.48 9.16
C SER A 833 -5.33 21.28 10.25
N GLY A 834 -3.99 21.27 10.26
CA GLY A 834 -3.15 21.95 11.23
C GLY A 834 -2.05 22.72 10.52
N GLY A 835 -1.94 24.02 10.82
CA GLY A 835 -1.04 24.95 10.13
C GLY A 835 0.46 24.76 10.39
N ASN A 836 0.89 23.63 10.96
CA ASN A 836 2.27 23.40 11.42
C ASN A 836 2.96 22.23 10.70
N MET A 837 2.79 22.11 9.39
CA MET A 837 3.57 21.17 8.57
C MET A 837 4.83 21.87 8.05
N ALA A 838 5.98 21.20 8.09
CA ALA A 838 7.22 21.72 7.51
C ALA A 838 7.64 20.88 6.30
N LEU A 839 7.86 21.52 5.16
CA LEU A 839 8.39 20.90 3.95
C LEU A 839 9.89 21.22 3.86
N THR A 840 10.71 20.18 3.73
CA THR A 840 12.13 20.33 3.36
C THR A 840 12.49 19.38 2.22
N THR A 841 13.43 19.80 1.39
CA THR A 841 13.93 19.00 0.26
C THR A 841 15.36 18.58 0.54
N ASP A 842 15.72 17.36 0.18
CA ASP A 842 17.13 16.94 0.20
C ASP A 842 17.79 17.07 -1.17
N ARG A 843 19.11 16.81 -1.21
CA ARG A 843 19.90 16.87 -2.45
C ARG A 843 19.54 15.79 -3.49
N GLN A 844 18.65 14.87 -3.13
CA GLN A 844 18.20 13.77 -3.96
C GLN A 844 16.75 13.96 -4.43
N ASN A 845 16.19 15.17 -4.26
CA ASN A 845 14.81 15.55 -4.57
C ASN A 845 13.72 14.78 -3.80
N ARG A 846 14.04 14.26 -2.61
CA ARG A 846 12.97 13.78 -1.73
C ARG A 846 12.34 14.95 -1.00
N TYR A 847 11.02 14.91 -0.88
CA TYR A 847 10.25 15.86 -0.10
C TYR A 847 9.98 15.25 1.27
N TRP A 848 10.53 15.89 2.28
CA TRP A 848 10.39 15.50 3.68
C TRP A 848 9.37 16.42 4.32
N ILE A 849 8.25 15.85 4.70
CA ILE A 849 7.10 16.55 5.28
C ILE A 849 7.03 16.15 6.74
N SER A 850 7.35 17.08 7.62
CA SER A 850 7.20 16.90 9.07
C SER A 850 5.80 17.34 9.47
N ASP A 851 5.03 16.45 10.09
CA ASP A 851 3.69 16.74 10.58
C ASP A 851 3.70 16.77 12.12
N GLY A 852 3.47 17.95 12.68
CA GLY A 852 3.41 18.16 14.13
C GLY A 852 2.01 18.42 14.68
N SER A 853 0.96 18.38 13.87
CA SER A 853 -0.37 18.91 14.26
C SER A 853 -1.57 18.01 13.93
N SER A 854 -1.34 16.91 13.22
CA SER A 854 -2.40 15.95 12.88
C SER A 854 -2.30 14.65 13.68
N GLY A 855 -3.27 13.76 13.44
CA GLY A 855 -3.32 12.32 13.80
C GLY A 855 -2.07 11.49 13.66
N VAL A 856 -1.12 12.05 12.94
CA VAL A 856 -0.17 11.35 12.11
C VAL A 856 1.21 11.93 12.40
N GLN A 857 1.49 12.13 13.68
CA GLN A 857 2.74 12.70 14.13
C GLN A 857 3.90 11.85 13.63
N GLY A 858 4.73 12.47 12.79
CA GLY A 858 5.81 11.76 12.11
C GLY A 858 6.38 12.53 10.93
N ILE A 859 7.11 11.79 10.12
CA ILE A 859 7.78 12.29 8.93
C ILE A 859 7.28 11.48 7.75
N SER A 860 6.66 12.17 6.80
CA SER A 860 6.30 11.60 5.50
C SER A 860 7.37 11.98 4.50
N VAL A 861 7.90 10.99 3.79
CA VAL A 861 8.92 11.19 2.75
C VAL A 861 8.31 10.79 1.43
N TYR A 862 8.15 11.77 0.55
CA TYR A 862 7.81 11.51 -0.84
C TYR A 862 9.10 11.41 -1.64
N ASP A 863 9.37 10.24 -2.19
CA ASP A 863 10.53 9.99 -3.04
C ASP A 863 10.14 10.05 -4.52
N GLU A 864 10.55 11.12 -5.22
CA GLU A 864 10.29 11.30 -6.64
C GLU A 864 11.34 10.62 -7.55
N ARG A 865 12.39 10.08 -6.95
CA ARG A 865 13.48 9.46 -7.70
C ARG A 865 12.96 8.27 -8.46
N ASN A 866 13.30 8.25 -9.73
CA ASN A 866 12.86 7.22 -10.63
C ASN A 866 13.98 6.90 -11.60
N ILE A 867 13.94 5.68 -12.11
CA ILE A 867 14.87 5.18 -13.11
C ILE A 867 14.04 4.79 -14.31
N ARG A 868 14.08 5.62 -15.35
CA ARG A 868 13.40 5.31 -16.60
C ARG A 868 14.31 4.51 -17.51
N LEU A 869 13.70 3.66 -18.30
CA LEU A 869 14.36 2.91 -19.37
C LEU A 869 13.93 3.50 -20.71
N SER A 870 14.87 3.61 -21.66
CA SER A 870 14.55 4.06 -23.03
C SER A 870 13.39 3.27 -23.63
N GLN A 871 12.37 3.97 -24.13
CA GLN A 871 11.18 3.43 -24.79
C GLN A 871 11.06 3.99 -26.23
N PRO A 872 10.31 3.32 -27.12
CA PRO A 872 9.68 2.01 -26.95
C PRO A 872 10.69 0.87 -27.06
N VAL A 873 10.38 -0.27 -26.42
CA VAL A 873 11.05 -1.54 -26.72
C VAL A 873 10.38 -2.24 -27.90
N ARG A 874 11.03 -3.23 -28.51
CA ARG A 874 10.40 -4.01 -29.58
C ARG A 874 9.18 -4.73 -29.02
N ALA A 875 8.12 -4.85 -29.81
CA ALA A 875 6.91 -5.58 -29.41
C ALA A 875 7.17 -7.08 -29.18
N ARG A 876 8.27 -7.63 -29.71
CA ARG A 876 8.64 -9.04 -29.61
C ARG A 876 10.16 -9.21 -29.49
N TYR A 877 10.57 -10.17 -28.66
CA TYR A 877 11.93 -10.69 -28.54
C TYR A 877 11.90 -12.21 -28.53
N CYS A 878 13.03 -12.84 -28.86
CA CYS A 878 13.23 -14.28 -28.78
C CYS A 878 14.03 -14.65 -27.54
N THR A 879 13.87 -15.87 -27.05
CA THR A 879 14.79 -16.42 -26.05
C THR A 879 16.24 -16.35 -26.54
N GLY A 880 17.18 -16.04 -25.65
CA GLY A 880 18.59 -15.80 -26.00
C GLY A 880 18.91 -14.40 -26.54
N ASP A 881 17.91 -13.62 -27.00
CA ASP A 881 18.12 -12.23 -27.46
C ASP A 881 18.72 -11.35 -26.36
N SER A 882 19.38 -10.27 -26.80
CA SER A 882 19.82 -9.20 -25.92
C SER A 882 19.03 -7.93 -26.14
N LEU A 883 18.57 -7.32 -25.05
CA LEU A 883 17.97 -6.00 -25.02
C LEU A 883 18.95 -5.00 -24.40
N THR A 884 19.34 -3.99 -25.19
CA THR A 884 20.13 -2.84 -24.71
C THR A 884 19.21 -1.65 -24.46
N LEU A 885 19.25 -1.09 -23.25
CA LEU A 885 18.43 0.06 -22.85
C LEU A 885 19.30 1.14 -22.26
N ARG A 886 18.97 2.40 -22.56
CA ARG A 886 19.54 3.55 -21.86
C ARG A 886 18.82 3.73 -20.52
N VAL A 887 19.59 3.90 -19.47
CA VAL A 887 19.14 4.22 -18.12
C VAL A 887 19.04 5.73 -18.02
N LEU A 888 17.84 6.22 -17.69
CA LEU A 888 17.49 7.64 -17.63
C LEU A 888 17.01 7.95 -16.20
N PRO A 889 17.93 8.09 -15.23
CA PRO A 889 17.57 8.42 -13.86
C PRO A 889 17.09 9.88 -13.77
N THR A 890 16.09 10.15 -12.94
CA THR A 890 15.62 11.52 -12.64
C THR A 890 16.46 12.23 -11.57
N PHE A 891 17.55 11.60 -11.13
CA PHE A 891 18.41 12.04 -10.05
C PHE A 891 19.87 11.68 -10.34
N THR A 892 20.79 12.26 -9.57
CA THR A 892 22.23 11.94 -9.67
C THR A 892 22.50 10.55 -9.08
N MET A 893 22.96 9.62 -9.92
CA MET A 893 23.26 8.26 -9.50
C MET A 893 24.58 8.19 -8.74
N PRO A 894 24.65 7.48 -7.59
CA PRO A 894 25.91 7.18 -6.94
C PRO A 894 26.83 6.39 -7.88
N ALA A 895 28.13 6.70 -7.87
CA ALA A 895 29.11 5.99 -8.69
C ALA A 895 29.17 4.48 -8.34
N SER A 896 28.90 4.13 -7.08
CA SER A 896 28.87 2.75 -6.57
C SER A 896 27.53 2.02 -6.75
N ALA A 897 26.52 2.67 -7.35
CA ALA A 897 25.17 2.09 -7.40
C ALA A 897 25.13 0.78 -8.21
N THR A 898 24.65 -0.28 -7.57
CA THR A 898 24.35 -1.57 -8.21
C THR A 898 22.88 -1.65 -8.60
N TYR A 899 22.59 -2.26 -9.75
CA TYR A 899 21.24 -2.41 -10.29
C TYR A 899 20.90 -3.87 -10.48
N ILE A 900 19.63 -4.20 -10.28
CA ILE A 900 19.08 -5.51 -10.59
C ILE A 900 18.02 -5.31 -11.66
N ALA A 901 18.13 -6.01 -12.80
CA ALA A 901 17.04 -6.07 -13.76
C ALA A 901 16.04 -7.14 -13.33
N GLN A 902 14.76 -6.78 -13.32
CA GLN A 902 13.68 -7.72 -13.10
C GLN A 902 12.77 -7.77 -14.33
N LEU A 903 12.50 -8.98 -14.79
CA LEU A 903 11.54 -9.27 -15.82
C LEU A 903 10.21 -9.65 -15.15
N LYS A 904 9.17 -8.86 -15.40
CA LYS A 904 7.79 -9.22 -15.06
C LYS A 904 7.31 -10.29 -16.03
N MET A 905 6.81 -11.39 -15.48
CA MET A 905 6.25 -12.52 -16.20
C MET A 905 4.72 -12.33 -16.37
N ALA A 906 4.09 -13.14 -17.22
CA ALA A 906 2.66 -13.05 -17.50
C ALA A 906 1.76 -13.40 -16.30
N ASP A 907 2.26 -14.24 -15.38
CA ASP A 907 1.59 -14.60 -14.12
C ASP A 907 1.70 -13.52 -13.03
N GLY A 908 2.32 -12.38 -13.35
CA GLY A 908 2.58 -11.27 -12.43
C GLY A 908 3.84 -11.43 -11.58
N SER A 909 4.53 -12.56 -11.66
CA SER A 909 5.78 -12.80 -10.91
C SER A 909 6.98 -12.05 -11.52
N TYR A 910 8.08 -12.02 -10.78
CA TYR A 910 9.32 -11.35 -11.18
C TYR A 910 10.51 -12.30 -11.19
N ARG A 911 11.24 -12.31 -12.31
CA ARG A 911 12.52 -13.02 -12.44
C ARG A 911 13.68 -12.04 -12.54
N THR A 912 14.69 -12.20 -11.69
CA THR A 912 15.92 -11.40 -11.75
C THR A 912 16.78 -11.84 -12.93
N LEU A 913 17.27 -10.88 -13.71
CA LEU A 913 18.15 -11.11 -14.86
C LEU A 913 19.54 -10.48 -14.66
N PRO A 914 20.62 -11.15 -15.11
CA PRO A 914 21.95 -10.57 -15.10
C PRO A 914 22.04 -9.41 -16.09
N ILE A 915 22.81 -8.39 -15.73
CA ILE A 915 23.03 -7.20 -16.56
C ILE A 915 24.51 -6.98 -16.86
N ARG A 916 24.81 -6.48 -18.05
CA ARG A 916 26.13 -5.89 -18.37
C ARG A 916 25.97 -4.40 -18.60
N ARG A 917 26.79 -3.59 -17.93
CA ARG A 917 26.75 -2.13 -18.02
C ARG A 917 27.84 -1.60 -18.96
N SER A 918 27.50 -0.60 -19.76
CA SER A 918 28.44 0.22 -20.51
C SER A 918 27.96 1.66 -20.51
N GLY A 919 28.58 2.52 -19.68
CA GLY A 919 28.16 3.91 -19.48
C GLY A 919 26.73 4.01 -18.93
N ASP A 920 25.87 4.75 -19.65
CA ASP A 920 24.43 4.92 -19.36
C ASP A 920 23.57 3.76 -19.89
N SER A 921 24.15 2.73 -20.49
CA SER A 921 23.40 1.62 -21.09
C SER A 921 23.54 0.34 -20.28
N ILE A 922 22.43 -0.38 -20.15
CA ILE A 922 22.40 -1.77 -19.69
C ILE A 922 22.13 -2.69 -20.87
N ARG A 923 22.72 -3.87 -20.85
CA ARG A 923 22.40 -4.98 -21.74
C ARG A 923 21.91 -6.16 -20.90
N VAL A 924 20.72 -6.63 -21.21
CA VAL A 924 20.07 -7.78 -20.57
C VAL A 924 19.93 -8.88 -21.61
N ARG A 925 20.35 -10.10 -21.28
CA ARG A 925 20.12 -11.28 -22.12
C ARG A 925 18.92 -12.04 -21.58
N PHE A 926 17.96 -12.37 -22.43
CA PHE A 926 16.79 -13.16 -22.05
C PHE A 926 17.17 -14.64 -21.92
N PRO A 927 16.86 -15.30 -20.78
CA PRO A 927 17.12 -16.73 -20.60
C PRO A 927 16.42 -17.60 -21.64
N ASP A 928 17.02 -18.76 -21.94
CA ASP A 928 16.52 -19.68 -22.97
C ASP A 928 15.23 -20.42 -22.53
N ASP A 929 14.98 -20.48 -21.22
CA ASP A 929 13.87 -21.19 -20.56
C ASP A 929 12.63 -20.31 -20.30
N LEU A 930 12.55 -19.11 -20.88
CA LEU A 930 11.37 -18.26 -20.70
C LEU A 930 10.15 -18.78 -21.49
N PRO A 931 8.97 -18.95 -20.87
CA PRO A 931 7.77 -19.42 -21.56
C PRO A 931 7.22 -18.40 -22.57
N THR A 932 6.54 -18.87 -23.61
CA THR A 932 5.93 -18.01 -24.63
C THR A 932 4.66 -17.36 -24.10
N PHE A 933 4.66 -16.03 -23.92
CA PHE A 933 3.49 -15.27 -23.49
C PHE A 933 3.47 -13.86 -24.08
N ASP A 934 2.28 -13.26 -24.04
CA ASP A 934 1.99 -11.96 -24.64
C ASP A 934 2.41 -10.76 -23.78
N PHE A 935 2.79 -11.00 -22.52
CA PHE A 935 3.02 -9.93 -21.55
C PHE A 935 4.29 -10.14 -20.73
N TYR A 936 5.36 -9.47 -21.16
CA TYR A 936 6.60 -9.29 -20.40
C TYR A 936 6.93 -7.80 -20.29
N ALA A 937 7.52 -7.39 -19.17
CA ALA A 937 8.04 -6.02 -19.04
C ALA A 937 9.31 -6.03 -18.18
N LEU A 938 10.30 -5.22 -18.54
CA LEU A 938 11.55 -5.10 -17.79
C LEU A 938 11.49 -3.88 -16.87
N ARG A 939 12.05 -3.97 -15.67
CA ARG A 939 12.35 -2.82 -14.81
C ARG A 939 13.73 -2.95 -14.17
N LEU A 940 14.26 -1.83 -13.69
CA LEU A 940 15.46 -1.81 -12.87
C LEU A 940 15.12 -1.56 -11.40
N LEU A 941 15.85 -2.20 -10.49
CA LEU A 941 15.80 -1.94 -9.05
C LEU A 941 17.17 -1.46 -8.59
N LEU A 942 17.19 -0.51 -7.65
CA LEU A 942 18.33 -0.12 -6.83
C LEU A 942 18.04 -0.54 -5.38
N PRO A 943 18.42 -1.76 -4.99
CA PRO A 943 18.08 -2.29 -3.67
C PRO A 943 18.63 -1.44 -2.53
N GLU A 944 19.85 -0.90 -2.69
CA GLU A 944 20.51 -0.06 -1.67
C GLU A 944 19.78 1.26 -1.42
N GLN A 945 19.08 1.78 -2.44
CA GLN A 945 18.34 3.04 -2.36
C GLN A 945 16.84 2.81 -2.21
N ASP A 946 16.40 1.55 -2.23
CA ASP A 946 15.01 1.09 -2.28
C ASP A 946 14.24 1.53 -3.53
N ILE A 947 14.91 1.97 -4.60
CA ILE A 947 14.24 2.55 -5.77
C ILE A 947 13.84 1.45 -6.75
N THR A 948 12.56 1.43 -7.13
CA THR A 948 12.04 0.60 -8.21
C THR A 948 11.75 1.49 -9.42
N GLY A 949 12.45 1.23 -10.52
CA GLY A 949 12.35 1.99 -11.76
C GLY A 949 11.11 1.70 -12.59
N ASP A 950 10.95 2.52 -13.62
CA ASP A 950 9.84 2.41 -14.55
C ASP A 950 9.90 1.09 -15.34
N ARG A 951 8.73 0.47 -15.57
CA ARG A 951 8.59 -0.71 -16.42
C ARG A 951 8.67 -0.27 -17.87
N THR A 952 9.28 -1.10 -18.71
CA THR A 952 9.14 -0.95 -20.16
C THR A 952 7.68 -1.11 -20.59
N THR A 953 7.34 -0.66 -21.79
CA THR A 953 6.13 -1.14 -22.45
C THR A 953 6.15 -2.67 -22.53
N SER A 954 4.98 -3.31 -22.47
CA SER A 954 4.89 -4.75 -22.54
C SER A 954 5.36 -5.27 -23.90
N PHE A 955 6.07 -6.41 -23.90
CA PHE A 955 6.51 -7.11 -25.10
C PHE A 955 6.21 -8.61 -24.99
N ARG A 956 6.20 -9.29 -26.13
CA ARG A 956 6.02 -10.75 -26.23
C ARG A 956 7.37 -11.45 -26.23
N MET A 957 7.42 -12.63 -25.61
CA MET A 957 8.59 -13.52 -25.70
C MET A 957 8.25 -14.69 -26.61
N GLY A 958 9.04 -14.90 -27.66
CA GLY A 958 9.00 -16.09 -28.51
C GLY A 958 10.12 -17.07 -28.13
N GLN A 959 9.88 -18.35 -28.35
CA GLN A 959 10.92 -19.39 -28.21
C GLN A 959 11.71 -19.52 -29.51
N LEU A 960 13.03 -19.68 -29.42
CA LEU A 960 13.83 -20.04 -30.58
C LEU A 960 13.39 -21.42 -31.09
N PRO A 961 13.03 -21.57 -32.38
CA PRO A 961 12.68 -22.87 -32.92
C PRO A 961 13.89 -23.79 -32.94
N ALA A 962 13.71 -25.05 -32.53
CA ALA A 962 14.74 -26.06 -32.66
C ALA A 962 14.76 -26.56 -34.11
N GLY A 963 15.95 -26.83 -34.65
CA GLY A 963 16.11 -27.38 -35.99
C GLY A 963 17.44 -28.08 -36.16
N GLN A 964 17.42 -29.26 -36.79
CA GLN A 964 18.61 -30.00 -37.14
C GLN A 964 18.42 -30.68 -38.50
N ILE A 965 19.45 -30.67 -39.34
CA ILE A 965 19.48 -31.49 -40.55
C ILE A 965 19.89 -32.92 -40.13
N SER A 966 19.10 -33.91 -40.55
CA SER A 966 19.35 -35.33 -40.29
C SER A 966 20.51 -35.84 -41.15
N GLY A 967 21.42 -36.61 -40.55
CA GLY A 967 22.55 -37.25 -41.25
C GLY A 967 23.92 -36.73 -40.84
N ASN A 968 24.96 -37.17 -41.57
CA ASN A 968 26.35 -36.79 -41.32
C ASN A 968 26.59 -35.32 -41.75
N PRO A 969 27.33 -34.50 -40.98
CA PRO A 969 27.72 -33.13 -41.36
C PRO A 969 28.48 -33.03 -42.69
N VAL A 970 29.07 -34.12 -43.19
CA VAL A 970 29.65 -34.21 -44.53
C VAL A 970 29.03 -35.39 -45.28
N ARG A 971 28.52 -35.15 -46.49
CA ARG A 971 27.88 -36.18 -47.33
C ARG A 971 28.38 -36.10 -48.77
N SER A 972 28.61 -37.25 -49.37
CA SER A 972 28.95 -37.39 -50.78
C SER A 972 27.88 -38.23 -51.47
N LEU A 973 27.33 -37.73 -52.58
CA LEU A 973 26.28 -38.37 -53.38
C LEU A 973 26.66 -38.36 -54.86
N CYS A 974 26.06 -39.25 -55.65
CA CYS A 974 26.22 -39.26 -57.09
C CYS A 974 25.18 -38.37 -57.78
N VAL A 975 25.55 -37.73 -58.89
CA VAL A 975 24.62 -36.94 -59.71
C VAL A 975 23.46 -37.84 -60.17
N GLY A 976 22.25 -37.50 -59.74
CA GLY A 976 21.03 -38.28 -60.00
C GLY A 976 20.50 -39.08 -58.81
N ASP A 977 21.24 -39.19 -57.70
CA ASP A 977 20.77 -39.87 -56.50
C ASP A 977 19.59 -39.15 -55.86
N ALA A 978 18.48 -39.86 -55.64
CA ALA A 978 17.29 -39.35 -54.97
C ALA A 978 17.42 -39.37 -53.43
N ALA A 979 18.47 -38.74 -52.89
CA ALA A 979 18.74 -38.71 -51.46
C ALA A 979 18.49 -37.30 -50.88
N PRO A 980 17.24 -36.95 -50.50
CA PRO A 980 16.94 -35.63 -49.95
C PRO A 980 17.68 -35.40 -48.63
N LEU A 981 18.03 -34.13 -48.37
CA LEU A 981 18.32 -33.66 -47.04
C LEU A 981 17.00 -33.56 -46.29
N SER A 982 16.88 -34.30 -45.20
CA SER A 982 15.74 -34.22 -44.29
C SER A 982 16.14 -33.42 -43.07
N ALA A 983 15.28 -32.54 -42.59
CA ALA A 983 15.46 -31.81 -41.34
C ALA A 983 14.34 -32.15 -40.36
N THR A 984 14.68 -32.15 -39.08
CA THR A 984 13.70 -32.20 -37.99
C THR A 984 13.71 -30.82 -37.33
N ALA A 985 12.58 -30.14 -37.33
CA ALA A 985 12.47 -28.80 -36.77
C ALA A 985 11.10 -28.54 -36.14
N THR A 986 11.03 -27.54 -35.26
CA THR A 986 9.78 -27.02 -34.73
C THR A 986 8.88 -26.52 -35.86
N ALA A 987 7.56 -26.72 -35.73
CA ALA A 987 6.57 -26.24 -36.70
C ALA A 987 6.71 -24.72 -36.94
N GLY A 988 6.88 -24.34 -38.20
CA GLY A 988 7.08 -22.94 -38.60
C GLY A 988 7.25 -22.78 -40.11
N ALA A 989 7.71 -21.60 -40.52
CA ALA A 989 8.16 -21.33 -41.88
C ALA A 989 9.60 -21.79 -42.05
N TYR A 990 9.89 -22.48 -43.15
CA TYR A 990 11.20 -23.04 -43.45
C TYR A 990 11.78 -22.38 -44.69
N GLN A 991 13.10 -22.20 -44.72
CA GLN A 991 13.81 -21.73 -45.90
C GLN A 991 15.20 -22.36 -45.95
N TRP A 992 15.49 -23.12 -47.00
CA TRP A 992 16.83 -23.69 -47.22
C TRP A 992 17.79 -22.68 -47.80
N PHE A 993 19.06 -22.80 -47.42
CA PHE A 993 20.18 -22.00 -47.91
C PHE A 993 21.26 -22.92 -48.47
N ARG A 994 21.96 -22.44 -49.49
CA ARG A 994 23.21 -23.02 -50.00
C ARG A 994 24.28 -21.93 -50.02
N ASP A 995 25.41 -22.20 -49.39
CA ASP A 995 26.55 -21.27 -49.28
C ASP A 995 26.13 -19.89 -48.73
N GLY A 996 25.16 -19.88 -47.81
CA GLY A 996 24.60 -18.66 -47.21
C GLY A 996 23.54 -17.94 -48.07
N VAL A 997 23.22 -18.43 -49.27
CA VAL A 997 22.22 -17.85 -50.18
C VAL A 997 20.92 -18.66 -50.16
N ALA A 998 19.77 -17.99 -50.03
CA ALA A 998 18.46 -18.64 -50.00
C ALA A 998 18.15 -19.34 -51.32
N ILE A 999 17.67 -20.59 -51.24
CA ILE A 999 17.22 -21.38 -52.39
C ILE A 999 15.74 -21.07 -52.63
N PRO A 1000 15.36 -20.34 -53.71
CA PRO A 1000 13.99 -19.91 -53.90
C PRO A 1000 12.98 -21.07 -53.92
N GLY A 1001 11.86 -20.93 -53.20
CA GLY A 1001 10.79 -21.93 -53.15
C GLY A 1001 11.07 -23.16 -52.28
N SER A 1002 12.28 -23.31 -51.72
CA SER A 1002 12.62 -24.44 -50.86
C SER A 1002 12.18 -24.21 -49.41
N THR A 1003 10.91 -24.52 -49.12
CA THR A 1003 10.23 -24.23 -47.85
C THR A 1003 9.64 -25.46 -47.14
N SER A 1004 10.07 -26.67 -47.52
CA SER A 1004 9.70 -27.92 -46.86
C SER A 1004 10.79 -28.38 -45.87
N LEU A 1005 10.46 -29.30 -44.96
CA LEU A 1005 11.45 -29.98 -44.09
C LEU A 1005 12.38 -30.94 -44.88
N THR A 1006 12.10 -31.17 -46.16
CA THR A 1006 12.97 -31.93 -47.06
C THR A 1006 13.40 -31.06 -48.23
N HIS A 1007 14.68 -31.14 -48.60
CA HIS A 1007 15.23 -30.53 -49.81
C HIS A 1007 16.00 -31.56 -50.62
N ALA A 1008 15.75 -31.67 -51.92
CA ALA A 1008 16.51 -32.50 -52.84
C ALA A 1008 17.62 -31.66 -53.49
N PRO A 1009 18.88 -31.76 -53.01
CA PRO A 1009 19.97 -30.94 -53.52
C PRO A 1009 20.40 -31.41 -54.91
N ALA A 1010 20.51 -30.48 -55.86
CA ALA A 1010 20.97 -30.76 -57.22
C ALA A 1010 22.44 -30.32 -57.48
N GLN A 1011 23.08 -29.67 -56.51
CA GLN A 1011 24.40 -29.07 -56.65
C GLN A 1011 25.22 -29.29 -55.36
N SER A 1012 26.54 -29.34 -55.49
CA SER A 1012 27.44 -29.29 -54.34
C SER A 1012 27.31 -27.95 -53.61
N GLY A 1013 27.53 -27.95 -52.29
CA GLY A 1013 27.54 -26.73 -51.48
C GLY A 1013 27.33 -26.99 -50.00
N VAL A 1014 27.38 -25.92 -49.19
CA VAL A 1014 27.11 -25.96 -47.75
C VAL A 1014 25.64 -25.62 -47.52
N TYR A 1015 24.87 -26.61 -47.08
CA TYR A 1015 23.43 -26.47 -46.87
C TYR A 1015 23.10 -26.16 -45.41
N SER A 1016 22.16 -25.25 -45.20
CA SER A 1016 21.54 -25.00 -43.89
C SER A 1016 20.05 -24.73 -44.05
N LEU A 1017 19.29 -24.90 -42.97
CA LEU A 1017 17.88 -24.59 -42.93
C LEU A 1017 17.63 -23.45 -41.95
N SER A 1018 16.93 -22.40 -42.38
CA SER A 1018 16.36 -21.42 -41.46
C SER A 1018 14.94 -21.85 -41.09
N VAL A 1019 14.69 -21.96 -39.80
CA VAL A 1019 13.38 -22.27 -39.23
C VAL A 1019 12.89 -21.00 -38.56
N THR A 1020 11.71 -20.52 -38.93
CA THR A 1020 11.06 -19.36 -38.31
C THR A 1020 9.74 -19.79 -37.70
N SER A 1021 9.62 -19.70 -36.38
CA SER A 1021 8.37 -19.96 -35.67
C SER A 1021 8.06 -18.79 -34.76
N ASP A 1022 6.82 -18.32 -34.79
CA ASP A 1022 6.34 -17.19 -33.99
C ASP A 1022 7.31 -15.99 -34.05
N GLY A 1023 7.73 -15.60 -35.26
CA GLY A 1023 8.63 -14.46 -35.51
C GLY A 1023 10.08 -14.63 -35.04
N CYS A 1024 10.46 -15.77 -34.48
CA CYS A 1024 11.82 -16.13 -34.07
C CYS A 1024 12.45 -17.09 -35.06
N SER A 1025 13.68 -16.82 -35.48
CA SER A 1025 14.40 -17.64 -36.46
C SER A 1025 15.66 -18.28 -35.89
N THR A 1026 15.92 -19.52 -36.27
CA THR A 1026 17.16 -20.25 -35.99
C THR A 1026 17.66 -20.89 -37.27
N VAL A 1027 18.97 -20.80 -37.52
CA VAL A 1027 19.63 -21.50 -38.62
C VAL A 1027 20.23 -22.78 -38.07
N THR A 1028 19.92 -23.91 -38.68
CA THR A 1028 20.47 -25.22 -38.28
C THR A 1028 21.99 -25.26 -38.47
N PRO A 1029 22.71 -26.17 -37.79
CA PRO A 1029 24.06 -26.55 -38.19
C PRO A 1029 24.13 -26.90 -39.68
N THR A 1030 25.28 -26.64 -40.31
CA THR A 1030 25.47 -26.84 -41.74
C THR A 1030 25.77 -28.29 -42.10
N VAL A 1031 25.35 -28.72 -43.28
CA VAL A 1031 25.76 -29.99 -43.91
C VAL A 1031 26.48 -29.68 -45.22
N SER A 1032 27.73 -30.12 -45.32
CA SER A 1032 28.51 -30.01 -46.56
C SER A 1032 28.18 -31.16 -47.49
N LEU A 1033 27.71 -30.83 -48.70
CA LEU A 1033 27.35 -31.81 -49.72
C LEU A 1033 28.28 -31.72 -50.93
N THR A 1034 28.82 -32.86 -51.34
CA THR A 1034 29.56 -33.02 -52.60
C THR A 1034 28.77 -33.93 -53.55
N MET A 1035 28.41 -33.41 -54.73
CA MET A 1035 27.83 -34.16 -55.83
C MET A 1035 28.95 -34.65 -56.76
N ASN A 1036 29.12 -35.97 -56.86
CA ASN A 1036 30.10 -36.64 -57.69
C ASN A 1036 29.46 -37.09 -59.00
N GLU A 1037 30.11 -36.83 -60.13
CA GLU A 1037 29.57 -37.27 -61.44
C GLU A 1037 29.56 -38.79 -61.55
N SER A 1038 28.48 -39.33 -62.13
CA SER A 1038 28.40 -40.75 -62.46
C SER A 1038 29.39 -41.07 -63.59
N PRO A 1039 30.12 -42.21 -63.52
CA PRO A 1039 31.05 -42.59 -64.57
C PRO A 1039 30.32 -42.85 -65.90
N VAL A 1040 31.01 -42.67 -67.03
CA VAL A 1040 30.49 -43.05 -68.34
C VAL A 1040 30.96 -44.46 -68.69
N ALA A 1041 30.14 -45.47 -68.42
CA ALA A 1041 30.46 -46.86 -68.73
C ALA A 1041 30.37 -47.13 -70.24
N THR A 1042 31.45 -47.63 -70.84
CA THR A 1042 31.42 -48.15 -72.22
C THR A 1042 32.01 -49.55 -72.29
N ALA A 1043 31.37 -50.44 -73.05
CA ALA A 1043 31.90 -51.74 -73.42
C ALA A 1043 32.13 -51.73 -74.93
N VAL A 1044 33.38 -51.87 -75.35
CA VAL A 1044 33.75 -51.83 -76.77
C VAL A 1044 34.38 -53.15 -77.17
N PRO A 1045 33.83 -53.86 -78.17
CA PRO A 1045 34.48 -55.04 -78.72
C PRO A 1045 35.77 -54.62 -79.44
N GLN A 1046 36.88 -55.28 -79.11
CA GLN A 1046 38.19 -55.02 -79.72
C GLN A 1046 38.40 -55.77 -81.04
N SER A 1047 37.42 -56.57 -81.44
CA SER A 1047 37.41 -57.35 -82.67
C SER A 1047 35.99 -57.42 -83.24
N ALA A 1048 35.84 -58.04 -84.41
CA ALA A 1048 34.52 -58.41 -84.91
C ALA A 1048 33.76 -59.20 -83.83
N THR A 1049 32.48 -58.88 -83.63
CA THR A 1049 31.61 -59.52 -82.63
C THR A 1049 31.14 -60.91 -83.06
N GLN A 1050 31.43 -61.32 -84.29
CA GLN A 1050 31.21 -62.65 -84.82
C GLN A 1050 32.56 -63.33 -85.11
N VAL A 1051 32.88 -64.39 -84.37
CA VAL A 1051 34.14 -65.14 -84.50
C VAL A 1051 33.86 -66.63 -84.62
N TYR A 1052 34.84 -67.44 -85.04
CA TYR A 1052 34.71 -68.90 -85.07
C TYR A 1052 35.49 -69.53 -83.91
N ALA A 1053 34.89 -70.51 -83.21
CA ALA A 1053 35.54 -71.23 -82.13
C ALA A 1053 36.86 -71.88 -82.64
N PRO A 1054 37.95 -71.85 -81.85
CA PRO A 1054 38.03 -71.46 -80.43
C PRO A 1054 38.29 -69.97 -80.14
N ALA A 1055 38.10 -69.04 -81.10
CA ALA A 1055 38.34 -67.61 -80.86
C ALA A 1055 37.26 -66.98 -79.94
N THR A 1056 37.67 -66.05 -79.09
CA THR A 1056 36.80 -65.28 -78.16
C THR A 1056 36.75 -63.81 -78.56
N VAL A 1057 35.67 -63.10 -78.24
CA VAL A 1057 35.60 -61.64 -78.43
C VAL A 1057 36.09 -60.93 -77.17
N ALA A 1058 37.18 -60.16 -77.28
CA ALA A 1058 37.65 -59.32 -76.18
C ALA A 1058 36.82 -58.04 -76.12
N LEU A 1059 36.16 -57.80 -74.99
CA LEU A 1059 35.41 -56.59 -74.68
C LEU A 1059 36.22 -55.77 -73.70
N VAL A 1060 36.42 -54.49 -73.99
CA VAL A 1060 37.10 -53.56 -73.08
C VAL A 1060 36.06 -52.64 -72.47
N GLY A 1061 35.99 -52.67 -71.15
CA GLY A 1061 35.24 -51.78 -70.31
C GLY A 1061 36.07 -50.54 -70.01
N SER A 1062 35.49 -49.35 -70.14
CA SER A 1062 36.12 -48.11 -69.69
C SER A 1062 35.12 -47.21 -68.96
N GLY A 1063 35.64 -46.25 -68.19
CA GLY A 1063 34.82 -45.24 -67.50
C GLY A 1063 34.80 -45.28 -65.98
N GLY A 1064 35.33 -46.32 -65.33
CA GLY A 1064 35.39 -46.41 -63.86
C GLY A 1064 36.73 -46.96 -63.35
N SER A 1065 36.89 -47.01 -62.02
CA SER A 1065 38.05 -47.54 -61.31
C SER A 1065 37.92 -49.01 -60.90
N SER A 1066 36.72 -49.59 -61.02
CA SER A 1066 36.47 -51.03 -60.91
C SER A 1066 35.38 -51.46 -61.89
N TYR A 1067 35.40 -52.73 -62.27
CA TYR A 1067 34.56 -53.28 -63.33
C TYR A 1067 33.85 -54.55 -62.83
N GLN A 1068 32.66 -54.82 -63.38
CA GLN A 1068 31.94 -56.08 -63.23
C GLN A 1068 31.18 -56.35 -64.52
N TRP A 1069 31.50 -57.45 -65.20
CA TRP A 1069 30.82 -57.83 -66.44
C TRP A 1069 29.51 -58.57 -66.17
N LEU A 1070 28.56 -58.35 -67.07
CA LEU A 1070 27.20 -58.87 -67.07
C LEU A 1070 26.94 -59.57 -68.40
N ASN A 1071 26.27 -60.72 -68.42
CA ASN A 1071 25.77 -61.38 -69.63
C ASN A 1071 24.26 -61.57 -69.53
N GLY A 1072 23.51 -61.02 -70.48
CA GLY A 1072 22.03 -61.02 -70.43
C GLY A 1072 21.47 -60.32 -69.18
N GLY A 1073 22.22 -59.38 -68.60
CA GLY A 1073 21.90 -58.69 -67.36
C GLY A 1073 22.29 -59.42 -66.07
N VAL A 1074 22.85 -60.63 -66.16
CA VAL A 1074 23.30 -61.43 -65.00
C VAL A 1074 24.80 -61.28 -64.78
N VAL A 1075 25.23 -61.15 -63.53
CA VAL A 1075 26.64 -61.04 -63.14
C VAL A 1075 27.43 -62.25 -63.62
N VAL A 1076 28.52 -61.99 -64.35
CA VAL A 1076 29.52 -63.02 -64.65
C VAL A 1076 30.50 -63.06 -63.49
N GLU A 1077 30.41 -64.09 -62.67
CA GLU A 1077 31.20 -64.22 -61.45
C GLU A 1077 32.71 -64.20 -61.76
N GLY A 1078 33.46 -63.39 -60.99
CA GLY A 1078 34.92 -63.21 -61.16
C GLY A 1078 35.35 -62.34 -62.34
N ALA A 1079 34.42 -61.87 -63.20
CA ALA A 1079 34.74 -61.00 -64.33
C ALA A 1079 34.83 -59.52 -63.90
N THR A 1080 35.86 -59.17 -63.15
CA THR A 1080 36.05 -57.83 -62.56
C THR A 1080 37.14 -56.98 -63.21
N GLU A 1081 37.80 -57.53 -64.24
CA GLU A 1081 38.85 -56.85 -64.99
C GLU A 1081 38.27 -55.88 -66.04
N ALA A 1082 39.05 -54.86 -66.39
CA ALA A 1082 38.69 -53.91 -67.45
C ALA A 1082 38.53 -54.59 -68.82
N VAL A 1083 39.17 -55.73 -69.04
CA VAL A 1083 39.06 -56.50 -70.28
C VAL A 1083 38.46 -57.87 -69.99
N TYR A 1084 37.37 -58.20 -70.66
CA TYR A 1084 36.73 -59.52 -70.56
C TYR A 1084 36.70 -60.23 -71.91
N LYS A 1085 37.17 -61.47 -71.95
CA LYS A 1085 37.17 -62.31 -73.15
C LYS A 1085 35.92 -63.18 -73.14
N ALA A 1086 34.90 -62.81 -73.92
CA ALA A 1086 33.64 -63.53 -74.02
C ALA A 1086 33.82 -64.84 -74.83
N PRO A 1087 33.71 -66.02 -74.20
CA PRO A 1087 33.99 -67.30 -74.86
C PRO A 1087 32.75 -67.92 -75.52
N VAL A 1088 31.56 -67.41 -75.21
CA VAL A 1088 30.28 -67.92 -75.67
C VAL A 1088 29.40 -66.77 -76.15
N SER A 1089 28.50 -67.08 -77.08
CA SER A 1089 27.51 -66.12 -77.57
C SER A 1089 26.65 -65.58 -76.41
N GLY A 1090 26.36 -64.27 -76.43
CA GLY A 1090 25.66 -63.59 -75.36
C GLY A 1090 25.55 -62.08 -75.57
N THR A 1091 24.93 -61.40 -74.62
CA THR A 1091 24.76 -59.94 -74.64
C THR A 1091 25.46 -59.35 -73.42
N TYR A 1092 26.66 -58.81 -73.63
CA TYR A 1092 27.55 -58.42 -72.56
C TYR A 1092 27.51 -56.92 -72.29
N ALA A 1093 27.41 -56.53 -71.03
CA ALA A 1093 27.56 -55.15 -70.58
C ALA A 1093 28.55 -55.10 -69.41
N VAL A 1094 29.14 -53.93 -69.15
CA VAL A 1094 30.03 -53.73 -68.00
C VAL A 1094 29.42 -52.71 -67.05
N GLN A 1095 29.29 -53.07 -65.78
CA GLN A 1095 29.07 -52.12 -64.71
C GLN A 1095 30.43 -51.59 -64.26
N VAL A 1096 30.62 -50.27 -64.27
CA VAL A 1096 31.83 -49.62 -63.77
C VAL A 1096 31.50 -48.78 -62.55
N THR A 1097 32.41 -48.73 -61.59
CA THR A 1097 32.29 -47.88 -60.39
C THR A 1097 33.40 -46.84 -60.39
N SER A 1098 33.09 -45.57 -60.19
CA SER A 1098 34.08 -44.47 -60.10
C SER A 1098 34.83 -44.50 -58.74
N PRO A 1099 35.96 -43.77 -58.61
CA PRO A 1099 36.67 -43.64 -57.33
C PRO A 1099 35.80 -43.06 -56.20
N ALA A 1100 34.77 -42.29 -56.56
CA ALA A 1100 33.83 -41.68 -55.64
C ALA A 1100 32.63 -42.59 -55.29
N GLY A 1101 32.61 -43.84 -55.78
CA GLY A 1101 31.59 -44.86 -55.48
C GLY A 1101 30.36 -44.85 -56.39
N CYS A 1102 30.32 -44.00 -57.43
CA CYS A 1102 29.18 -43.93 -58.35
C CYS A 1102 29.26 -45.03 -59.42
N THR A 1103 28.14 -45.70 -59.73
CA THR A 1103 28.12 -46.79 -60.71
C THR A 1103 27.39 -46.43 -61.99
N ALA A 1104 27.85 -46.94 -63.14
CA ALA A 1104 27.11 -46.90 -64.39
C ALA A 1104 27.25 -48.23 -65.15
N VAL A 1105 26.25 -48.59 -65.94
CA VAL A 1105 26.25 -49.79 -66.78
C VAL A 1105 26.35 -49.37 -68.24
N SER A 1106 27.25 -50.00 -69.00
CA SER A 1106 27.41 -49.71 -70.42
C SER A 1106 26.20 -50.15 -71.23
N ALA A 1107 26.05 -49.61 -72.44
CA ALA A 1107 25.21 -50.23 -73.45
C ALA A 1107 25.66 -51.69 -73.72
N PRO A 1108 24.74 -52.63 -73.96
CA PRO A 1108 25.07 -54.02 -74.20
C PRO A 1108 25.72 -54.25 -75.57
N VAL A 1109 26.69 -55.17 -75.64
CA VAL A 1109 27.36 -55.64 -76.85
C VAL A 1109 26.98 -57.10 -77.12
N ALA A 1110 26.41 -57.38 -78.29
CA ALA A 1110 26.11 -58.74 -78.72
C ALA A 1110 27.38 -59.43 -79.25
N VAL A 1111 27.65 -60.65 -78.78
CA VAL A 1111 28.77 -61.50 -79.21
C VAL A 1111 28.24 -62.82 -79.77
N ASN A 1112 28.81 -63.29 -80.88
CA ASN A 1112 28.43 -64.53 -81.58
C ASN A 1112 29.66 -65.40 -81.93
N VAL A 1113 29.67 -66.68 -81.56
CA VAL A 1113 30.80 -67.61 -81.79
C VAL A 1113 30.33 -68.84 -82.62
N LEU A 1114 30.89 -69.07 -83.84
CA LEU A 1114 30.47 -70.05 -84.88
C LEU A 1114 31.51 -71.19 -85.13
N ILE A 1115 31.22 -72.25 -85.93
CA ILE A 1115 32.15 -73.39 -86.22
C ILE A 1115 32.17 -73.75 -87.75
N PRO A 1116 33.32 -73.85 -88.49
CA PRO A 1116 33.37 -74.05 -89.97
C PRO A 1116 33.56 -75.51 -90.50
N LEU A 1117 33.16 -75.81 -91.77
CA LEU A 1117 32.88 -77.18 -92.28
C LEU A 1117 33.45 -77.67 -93.68
N ALA A 1118 34.33 -77.02 -94.48
CA ALA A 1118 35.01 -77.66 -95.68
C ALA A 1118 36.25 -76.90 -96.24
N THR A 1119 37.22 -77.58 -96.92
CA THR A 1119 38.46 -77.02 -97.59
C THR A 1119 38.96 -77.82 -98.82
N ASP A 1120 39.60 -77.14 -99.79
CA ASP A 1120 40.14 -77.67 -101.08
C ASP A 1120 41.66 -77.49 -101.22
N GLU A 1121 42.45 -78.56 -101.25
CA GLU A 1121 43.83 -78.52 -101.77
C GLU A 1121 44.18 -79.81 -102.54
N LEU A 1122 44.08 -79.79 -103.89
CA LEU A 1122 44.70 -80.78 -104.78
C LEU A 1122 45.16 -80.12 -106.10
N PRO A 1123 46.47 -79.85 -106.28
CA PRO A 1123 46.98 -79.33 -107.55
C PRO A 1123 47.06 -80.38 -108.69
N ASP A 1124 47.27 -81.66 -108.35
CA ASP A 1124 47.65 -82.69 -109.35
C ASP A 1124 46.62 -83.83 -109.55
N CYS A 1125 45.44 -83.72 -108.91
CA CYS A 1125 44.36 -84.71 -109.00
C CYS A 1125 43.01 -84.01 -109.15
N ASN A 1126 42.28 -84.26 -110.24
CA ASN A 1126 40.97 -83.65 -110.47
C ASN A 1126 39.87 -84.54 -109.88
N LEU A 1127 39.34 -84.14 -108.72
CA LEU A 1127 38.21 -84.82 -108.08
C LEU A 1127 36.88 -84.21 -108.53
N THR A 1128 36.10 -84.99 -109.28
CA THR A 1128 34.71 -84.66 -109.61
C THR A 1128 33.77 -85.67 -108.97
N VAL A 1129 32.71 -85.16 -108.35
CA VAL A 1129 31.71 -85.99 -107.68
C VAL A 1129 30.31 -85.56 -108.10
N GLY A 1130 29.54 -86.47 -108.69
CA GLY A 1130 28.19 -86.17 -109.15
C GLY A 1130 27.37 -87.40 -109.55
N PRO A 1131 26.04 -87.27 -109.69
CA PRO A 1131 25.27 -86.04 -109.49
C PRO A 1131 25.22 -85.65 -108.01
N ASN A 1132 25.24 -84.34 -107.74
CA ASN A 1132 25.11 -83.77 -106.41
C ASN A 1132 24.24 -82.51 -106.51
N PRO A 1133 22.98 -82.51 -105.99
CA PRO A 1133 22.39 -83.50 -105.09
C PRO A 1133 22.13 -84.88 -105.72
N THR A 1134 22.06 -85.91 -104.87
CA THR A 1134 21.79 -87.31 -105.29
C THR A 1134 20.62 -87.93 -104.51
N SER A 1135 19.89 -88.82 -105.19
CA SER A 1135 18.81 -89.62 -104.62
C SER A 1135 19.22 -91.02 -104.17
N THR A 1136 20.42 -91.51 -104.51
CA THR A 1136 20.83 -92.89 -104.16
C THR A 1136 22.35 -93.07 -104.08
N ALA A 1137 23.08 -92.65 -105.11
CA ALA A 1137 24.53 -92.81 -105.19
C ALA A 1137 25.19 -91.65 -105.93
N VAL A 1138 26.45 -91.39 -105.64
CA VAL A 1138 27.29 -90.45 -106.41
C VAL A 1138 28.37 -91.21 -107.13
N VAL A 1139 28.78 -90.71 -108.29
CA VAL A 1139 29.98 -91.16 -108.96
C VAL A 1139 31.12 -90.28 -108.51
N VAL A 1140 32.17 -90.91 -107.99
CA VAL A 1140 33.43 -90.28 -107.63
C VAL A 1140 34.42 -90.61 -108.73
N GLN A 1141 34.91 -89.58 -109.42
CA GLN A 1141 35.97 -89.68 -110.41
C GLN A 1141 37.19 -88.91 -109.94
N TYR A 1142 38.35 -89.55 -110.05
CA TYR A 1142 39.62 -88.91 -109.74
C TYR A 1142 40.72 -89.42 -110.66
N THR A 1143 41.75 -88.60 -110.88
CA THR A 1143 42.95 -88.96 -111.62
C THR A 1143 44.14 -89.07 -110.67
N THR A 1144 44.94 -90.13 -110.85
CA THR A 1144 46.25 -90.23 -110.18
C THR A 1144 47.34 -90.09 -111.23
N THR A 1145 48.32 -89.22 -111.00
CA THR A 1145 49.44 -89.00 -111.93
C THR A 1145 50.59 -90.00 -111.73
N SER A 1146 50.63 -90.67 -110.58
CA SER A 1146 51.59 -91.72 -110.22
C SER A 1146 50.90 -92.82 -109.40
N ARG A 1147 51.56 -93.97 -109.23
CA ARG A 1147 50.99 -95.07 -108.44
C ARG A 1147 50.91 -94.67 -106.96
N ALA A 1148 49.72 -94.56 -106.39
CA ALA A 1148 49.49 -94.10 -105.02
C ALA A 1148 48.35 -94.85 -104.33
N ASP A 1149 48.40 -94.90 -103.00
CA ASP A 1149 47.26 -95.37 -102.20
C ASP A 1149 46.18 -94.28 -102.18
N VAL A 1150 44.93 -94.68 -102.40
CA VAL A 1150 43.79 -93.76 -102.43
C VAL A 1150 42.80 -94.13 -101.35
N GLY A 1151 42.50 -93.21 -100.44
CA GLY A 1151 41.49 -93.35 -99.41
C GLY A 1151 40.30 -92.42 -99.65
N LEU A 1152 39.09 -92.92 -99.44
CA LEU A 1152 37.86 -92.17 -99.51
C LEU A 1152 37.14 -92.29 -98.18
N THR A 1153 36.66 -91.17 -97.66
CA THR A 1153 35.88 -91.09 -96.43
C THR A 1153 34.66 -90.24 -96.68
N LEU A 1154 33.48 -90.71 -96.27
CA LEU A 1154 32.25 -89.96 -96.25
C LEU A 1154 31.84 -89.75 -94.79
N THR A 1155 31.60 -88.50 -94.43
CA THR A 1155 31.24 -88.05 -93.08
C THR A 1155 29.87 -87.37 -93.11
N ASP A 1156 29.06 -87.55 -92.07
CA ASP A 1156 27.83 -86.77 -91.91
C ASP A 1156 28.11 -85.32 -91.44
N ALA A 1157 27.09 -84.45 -91.41
CA ALA A 1157 27.23 -83.06 -90.96
C ALA A 1157 27.66 -82.90 -89.48
N ALA A 1158 27.60 -83.96 -88.68
CA ALA A 1158 28.11 -83.98 -87.31
C ALA A 1158 29.58 -84.46 -87.25
N GLY A 1159 30.21 -84.74 -88.39
CA GLY A 1159 31.60 -85.18 -88.51
C GLY A 1159 31.82 -86.67 -88.26
N ARG A 1160 30.76 -87.50 -88.19
CA ARG A 1160 30.92 -88.95 -88.00
C ARG A 1160 31.18 -89.64 -89.33
N ILE A 1161 32.19 -90.50 -89.40
CA ILE A 1161 32.52 -91.26 -90.61
C ILE A 1161 31.43 -92.30 -90.84
N VAL A 1162 30.60 -92.05 -91.84
CA VAL A 1162 29.53 -92.97 -92.26
C VAL A 1162 30.03 -93.97 -93.30
N ARG A 1163 31.12 -93.64 -93.99
CA ARG A 1163 31.79 -94.59 -94.89
C ARG A 1163 33.27 -94.30 -95.01
N ALA A 1164 34.08 -95.35 -95.13
CA ALA A 1164 35.49 -95.25 -95.45
C ALA A 1164 35.89 -96.41 -96.36
N GLN A 1165 36.72 -96.16 -97.35
CA GLN A 1165 37.27 -97.17 -98.24
C GLN A 1165 38.67 -96.78 -98.68
N THR A 1166 39.56 -97.74 -98.81
CA THR A 1166 40.93 -97.52 -99.26
C THR A 1166 41.30 -98.50 -100.37
N TRP A 1167 42.07 -98.00 -101.33
CA TRP A 1167 42.60 -98.75 -102.46
C TRP A 1167 44.12 -98.58 -102.48
N PRO A 1168 44.88 -99.59 -102.01
CA PRO A 1168 46.33 -99.52 -102.02
C PRO A 1168 46.91 -99.84 -103.41
N GLY A 1169 47.94 -99.10 -103.81
CA GLY A 1169 48.72 -99.32 -105.02
C GLY A 1169 47.99 -99.02 -106.34
N VAL A 1170 47.07 -98.06 -106.36
CA VAL A 1170 46.32 -97.67 -107.57
C VAL A 1170 47.28 -97.06 -108.59
N SER A 1171 47.35 -97.62 -109.79
CA SER A 1171 48.24 -97.15 -110.86
C SER A 1171 47.81 -95.79 -111.42
N ALA A 1172 48.75 -95.03 -111.97
CA ALA A 1172 48.48 -93.75 -112.62
C ALA A 1172 47.40 -93.88 -113.72
N GLY A 1173 46.45 -92.94 -113.76
CA GLY A 1173 45.33 -92.90 -114.69
C GLY A 1173 44.03 -92.35 -114.08
N SER A 1174 42.96 -92.30 -114.88
CA SER A 1174 41.61 -91.96 -114.41
C SER A 1174 40.91 -93.16 -113.79
N HIS A 1175 40.38 -92.98 -112.59
CA HIS A 1175 39.64 -93.98 -111.84
C HIS A 1175 38.23 -93.49 -111.54
N ARG A 1176 37.28 -94.42 -111.55
CA ARG A 1176 35.87 -94.13 -111.35
C ARG A 1176 35.27 -95.15 -110.39
N HIS A 1177 34.64 -94.66 -109.35
CA HIS A 1177 33.89 -95.46 -108.39
C HIS A 1177 32.49 -94.90 -108.21
N THR A 1178 31.51 -95.78 -108.15
CA THR A 1178 30.16 -95.40 -107.71
C THR A 1178 30.08 -95.63 -106.22
N LEU A 1179 29.68 -94.59 -105.49
CA LEU A 1179 29.53 -94.60 -104.05
C LEU A 1179 28.06 -94.46 -103.69
N ASP A 1180 27.48 -95.54 -103.17
CA ASP A 1180 26.14 -95.48 -102.58
C ASP A 1180 26.15 -94.56 -101.37
N MET A 1181 25.18 -93.66 -101.35
CA MET A 1181 25.00 -92.71 -100.26
C MET A 1181 24.09 -93.32 -99.19
N PRO A 1182 24.28 -92.97 -97.91
CA PRO A 1182 23.41 -93.44 -96.85
C PRO A 1182 21.93 -93.11 -97.12
N ALA A 1183 21.02 -93.92 -96.58
CA ALA A 1183 19.58 -93.76 -96.80
C ALA A 1183 19.03 -92.44 -96.24
N SER A 1184 19.69 -91.86 -95.23
CA SER A 1184 19.26 -90.63 -94.57
C SER A 1184 19.58 -89.40 -95.42
N ALA A 1185 18.55 -88.61 -95.76
CA ALA A 1185 18.71 -87.30 -96.37
C ALA A 1185 19.53 -86.37 -95.47
N GLY A 1186 20.41 -85.58 -96.07
CA GLY A 1186 21.28 -84.69 -95.32
C GLY A 1186 22.53 -84.27 -96.08
N ILE A 1187 23.30 -83.39 -95.42
CA ILE A 1187 24.60 -82.95 -95.90
C ILE A 1187 25.66 -83.94 -95.41
N TYR A 1188 26.46 -84.42 -96.34
CA TYR A 1188 27.63 -85.26 -96.09
C TYR A 1188 28.86 -84.58 -96.66
N ILE A 1189 30.04 -84.93 -96.15
CA ILE A 1189 31.32 -84.47 -96.64
C ILE A 1189 32.11 -85.67 -97.08
N LEU A 1190 32.43 -85.72 -98.37
CA LEU A 1190 33.27 -86.73 -98.98
C LEU A 1190 34.70 -86.22 -99.06
N THR A 1191 35.60 -86.82 -98.30
CA THR A 1191 37.03 -86.55 -98.35
C THR A 1191 37.75 -87.66 -99.09
N LEU A 1192 38.38 -87.34 -100.21
CA LEU A 1192 39.32 -88.21 -100.93
C LEU A 1192 40.75 -87.84 -100.52
N THR A 1193 41.57 -88.86 -100.33
CA THR A 1193 43.00 -88.77 -100.04
C THR A 1193 43.77 -89.57 -101.08
N VAL A 1194 44.77 -88.96 -101.72
CA VAL A 1194 45.66 -89.63 -102.68
C VAL A 1194 47.09 -89.42 -102.16
N GLY A 1195 47.71 -90.47 -101.63
CA GLY A 1195 48.93 -90.33 -100.84
C GLY A 1195 48.72 -89.39 -99.63
N ALA A 1196 49.49 -88.30 -99.57
CA ALA A 1196 49.38 -87.30 -98.49
C ALA A 1196 48.39 -86.15 -98.78
N GLN A 1197 47.86 -86.05 -100.00
CA GLN A 1197 47.01 -84.94 -100.39
C GLN A 1197 45.53 -85.25 -100.13
N ARG A 1198 44.72 -84.24 -99.78
CA ARG A 1198 43.29 -84.42 -99.46
C ARG A 1198 42.40 -83.38 -100.14
N ALA A 1199 41.27 -83.81 -100.70
CA ALA A 1199 40.19 -82.92 -101.10
C ALA A 1199 38.88 -83.36 -100.47
N SER A 1200 38.07 -82.39 -100.03
CA SER A 1200 36.74 -82.67 -99.50
C SER A 1200 35.66 -82.01 -100.35
N ARG A 1201 34.57 -82.71 -100.60
CA ARG A 1201 33.40 -82.21 -101.33
C ARG A 1201 32.17 -82.41 -100.49
N GLN A 1202 31.39 -81.35 -100.32
CA GLN A 1202 30.07 -81.46 -99.72
C GLN A 1202 29.13 -82.17 -100.70
N LEU A 1203 28.44 -83.19 -100.22
CA LEU A 1203 27.40 -83.93 -100.92
C LEU A 1203 26.06 -83.73 -100.24
N ILE A 1204 25.00 -83.59 -101.03
CA ILE A 1204 23.63 -83.46 -100.55
C ILE A 1204 22.88 -84.71 -100.99
N ARG A 1205 22.47 -85.50 -100.00
CA ARG A 1205 21.54 -86.62 -100.18
C ARG A 1205 20.11 -86.10 -99.96
N GLN A 1206 19.26 -86.20 -100.97
CA GLN A 1206 17.86 -85.73 -100.90
C GLN A 1206 16.86 -86.77 -100.43
#